data_AF-A0A351YXX3-F1
#
_entry.id   AF-A0A351YXX3-F1
#
_cell.length_a   1.000
_cell.length_b   1.000
_cell.length_c   1.000
_cell.angle_alpha   90.00
_cell.angle_beta   90.00
_cell.angle_gamma   90.00
#
_symmetry.space_group_name_H-M   'P 1'
#
loop_
_entity.id
_entity.type
_entity.pdbx_description
1 polymer ?
#
loop_
_entity_poly.entity_id
_entity_poly.type
_entity_poly.pdbx_seq_one_letter_code
_entity_poly.pdbx_strand_id
1 'polypeptide(L)'
;MKTLKSIFKGLNIFAVLFACVLISACSNGISGEGGKKEGASNGKAYISAVSLGNGERAIVPTGSFDLKGDDIYKYVLSAKRVGGEEFEELGSWVRTEDEDGDPLTAYYAMEKDLRGGTITVGTGAYIFDIKVYVLPDGITYEGEDAAEEGEEAEDLSIDSQAILVLEKTTDPVSIVSGSNKIRFGTLNEASGNGTLSLTVKFPDEGVQSVTVDLTPQDEGNTHSVSNKSLAISEPSGGYRSVVFDDNPSNGWYIVKFNFTINNGVRDTNQFWSELVQIATGRQTQDEIVIDSLNTLYPITYNCKGGRLKGDSISLSYTPYQGAIPMPEVADRNVATFAGWYSDPDYQHKVTEIPAGSKGAKTFYARWKYNIEEGKLYASGEKLLIQKDSDSDTIVRAYFDEVNPDNAVLNDDGRLLSIYNWEVYGSKKDGTYPEGTTDDITVISGSLIAVYASGNEGHVTVNGGNILQVRSDGQGGMVNVTGGKIAGDYINKTAIYVAGGNSTVNISGGTIEGYVRGANGIADANIRVSGNPVIGDGKNVGIDLSIAKDAKLRAGNLDAASEKAITVLAPDPKDGTVVVTFDDASKAYAKFFVIENSNRTREAKVDGANIKIKGGLSLPATLKPVEGKENAFNLASGNVTVDGTIFSVFAEDGYFTLSKTTLKNATCDMGIPVDATGKPQQFVYKDGVTTDKMYRYIQFTSESGQISTDDADGFLTSIEFHRIDNKPIFIRINLEQLALQATDPDAGYYKLNDTVFYLDGSFYMKSEPFGTGTKSWPEAYNEAKQKKFNNMQGYLMTITSDAENKFVYDQLFKGKEPDEVGSWIGGTRTIPKNGYDAATWEKKGYNDYWTWACGPEAIEKDKDTGEYCKRIFYTTARYPKDGKSYRAPGMYSSWSNPVDCALNGIEWYYNGTNADDTGKKQADYEPNNKDKDFSVKQDDEYYTQYTGRYVWNDANEKKPYSDNNPGRWKIHYYIVEFTPYENPETGERHVPRAERMHAEATY
;
A
#
# COMPACT_ATOMS: atom_id res chain seq x y z
N MET A 1 -51.83 18.73 -38.32
CA MET A 1 -53.17 18.96 -38.91
C MET A 1 -53.38 20.47 -39.04
N LYS A 2 -53.92 20.98 -40.16
CA LYS A 2 -55.24 21.64 -40.23
C LYS A 2 -55.53 22.60 -39.04
N THR A 3 -55.42 23.93 -39.17
CA THR A 3 -56.38 24.88 -39.81
C THR A 3 -57.75 24.94 -39.09
N LEU A 4 -58.41 26.08 -38.88
CA LEU A 4 -58.31 27.42 -39.50
C LEU A 4 -59.08 28.47 -38.64
N LYS A 5 -58.60 29.73 -38.55
CA LYS A 5 -59.31 30.96 -39.00
C LYS A 5 -58.62 32.26 -38.55
N SER A 6 -58.88 33.31 -39.33
CA SER A 6 -58.42 34.70 -39.16
C SER A 6 -59.50 35.62 -39.80
N ILE A 7 -59.16 36.92 -39.92
CA ILE A 7 -59.73 37.95 -40.81
C ILE A 7 -60.87 38.84 -40.23
N PHE A 8 -60.75 40.14 -40.58
CA PHE A 8 -61.65 41.32 -40.41
C PHE A 8 -61.43 42.11 -39.11
N LYS A 9 -60.94 43.37 -39.12
CA LYS A 9 -61.25 44.60 -39.92
C LYS A 9 -62.63 45.22 -39.64
N GLY A 10 -62.69 46.08 -38.62
CA GLY A 10 -62.79 47.55 -38.76
C GLY A 10 -63.94 48.22 -39.54
N LEU A 11 -64.34 49.39 -38.99
CA LEU A 11 -65.17 50.49 -39.53
C LEU A 11 -66.72 50.43 -39.43
N ASN A 12 -67.24 51.45 -38.72
CA ASN A 12 -68.30 52.40 -39.13
C ASN A 12 -69.80 52.28 -38.70
N ILE A 13 -70.24 53.36 -38.00
CA ILE A 13 -71.40 54.25 -38.30
C ILE A 13 -72.78 54.05 -37.60
N PHE A 14 -73.13 55.08 -36.78
CA PHE A 14 -74.44 55.73 -36.48
C PHE A 14 -75.75 54.94 -36.24
N ALA A 15 -76.36 55.17 -35.06
CA ALA A 15 -77.61 55.96 -34.86
C ALA A 15 -77.96 56.04 -33.33
N VAL A 16 -78.62 57.01 -32.67
CA VAL A 16 -79.19 58.38 -32.91
C VAL A 16 -80.67 58.52 -32.43
N LEU A 17 -80.80 59.06 -31.20
CA LEU A 17 -81.80 60.04 -30.68
C LEU A 17 -83.23 59.69 -30.16
N PHE A 18 -83.71 60.64 -29.33
CA PHE A 18 -85.06 60.95 -28.76
C PHE A 18 -85.53 60.31 -27.42
N ALA A 19 -86.19 61.02 -26.46
CA ALA A 19 -86.19 62.45 -26.01
C ALA A 19 -87.12 62.68 -24.76
N CYS A 20 -87.11 63.93 -24.21
CA CYS A 20 -88.11 64.58 -23.32
C CYS A 20 -88.23 64.06 -21.86
N VAL A 21 -88.00 64.80 -20.76
CA VAL A 21 -87.82 66.24 -20.39
C VAL A 21 -89.10 67.04 -20.07
N LEU A 22 -89.01 67.95 -19.08
CA LEU A 22 -90.00 68.93 -18.55
C LEU A 22 -91.03 68.34 -17.55
N ILE A 23 -91.57 69.05 -16.54
CA ILE A 23 -91.45 70.45 -16.04
C ILE A 23 -91.77 70.42 -14.52
N SER A 24 -91.44 71.35 -13.60
CA SER A 24 -90.84 72.72 -13.57
C SER A 24 -90.02 72.83 -12.23
N ALA A 25 -89.68 73.93 -11.55
CA ALA A 25 -89.97 75.38 -11.62
C ALA A 25 -88.84 76.22 -10.98
N CYS A 26 -88.91 77.56 -11.11
CA CYS A 26 -87.92 78.51 -10.57
C CYS A 26 -88.59 79.72 -9.89
N SER A 27 -87.97 80.33 -8.86
CA SER A 27 -87.25 81.62 -8.99
C SER A 27 -86.96 82.38 -7.67
N ASN A 28 -85.69 82.79 -7.53
CA ASN A 28 -85.13 84.03 -6.94
C ASN A 28 -85.49 84.50 -5.50
N GLY A 29 -84.47 84.73 -4.64
CA GLY A 29 -84.67 85.06 -3.21
C GLY A 29 -83.63 85.89 -2.42
N ILE A 30 -82.57 86.45 -3.05
CA ILE A 30 -81.69 87.54 -2.51
C ILE A 30 -80.73 87.24 -1.32
N SER A 31 -79.56 87.88 -1.40
CA SER A 31 -78.32 87.86 -0.61
C SER A 31 -78.34 87.98 0.94
N GLY A 32 -77.27 87.48 1.57
CA GLY A 32 -76.76 87.95 2.87
C GLY A 32 -75.36 87.43 3.23
N GLU A 33 -74.33 88.29 3.23
CA GLU A 33 -73.00 88.03 3.83
C GLU A 33 -72.91 88.57 5.27
N GLY A 34 -72.01 88.06 6.12
CA GLY A 34 -71.54 88.89 7.26
C GLY A 34 -71.10 88.31 8.62
N GLY A 35 -70.82 87.01 8.77
CA GLY A 35 -69.79 86.51 9.73
C GLY A 35 -70.05 86.44 11.26
N LYS A 36 -69.11 85.72 11.93
CA LYS A 36 -68.98 85.42 13.38
C LYS A 36 -70.02 84.43 13.95
N LYS A 37 -69.67 83.48 14.85
CA LYS A 37 -68.37 83.12 15.47
C LYS A 37 -68.38 81.65 15.95
N GLU A 38 -67.19 81.05 16.03
CA GLU A 38 -66.72 79.96 16.94
C GLU A 38 -67.74 79.03 17.63
N GLY A 39 -67.62 77.70 17.39
CA GLY A 39 -68.43 76.66 18.03
C GLY A 39 -67.85 75.24 17.98
N ALA A 40 -66.53 75.12 18.17
CA ALA A 40 -65.69 73.91 18.22
C ALA A 40 -66.32 72.49 18.07
N SER A 41 -65.81 71.74 17.09
CA SER A 41 -65.60 70.29 17.20
C SER A 41 -64.13 69.98 16.89
N ASN A 42 -63.49 69.14 17.70
CA ASN A 42 -62.05 68.87 17.58
C ASN A 42 -61.80 67.74 16.58
N GLY A 43 -61.09 68.01 15.48
CA GLY A 43 -60.44 66.95 14.70
C GLY A 43 -59.41 66.24 15.60
N LYS A 44 -59.53 64.91 15.72
CA LYS A 44 -58.80 64.10 16.70
C LYS A 44 -58.29 62.82 16.03
N ALA A 45 -57.08 62.86 15.49
CA ALA A 45 -56.37 61.66 15.08
C ALA A 45 -55.95 60.87 16.34
N TYR A 46 -56.48 59.66 16.52
CA TYR A 46 -56.19 58.80 17.66
C TYR A 46 -55.84 57.38 17.22
N ILE A 47 -54.56 57.03 17.32
CA ILE A 47 -54.09 55.63 17.28
C ILE A 47 -54.37 54.94 18.65
N SER A 48 -55.57 55.15 19.20
CA SER A 48 -55.93 54.71 20.56
C SER A 48 -57.43 54.45 20.74
N ALA A 49 -57.85 53.21 20.59
CA ALA A 49 -57.77 52.25 21.71
C ALA A 49 -58.57 50.98 21.38
N VAL A 50 -57.93 49.83 21.60
CA VAL A 50 -58.57 48.51 21.50
C VAL A 50 -58.63 47.91 22.91
N SER A 51 -59.67 47.13 23.21
CA SER A 51 -59.99 46.73 24.58
C SER A 51 -60.45 45.28 24.67
N LEU A 52 -60.22 44.62 25.81
CA LEU A 52 -60.68 43.25 26.03
C LEU A 52 -62.08 43.21 26.65
N GLY A 53 -62.95 42.36 26.09
CA GLY A 53 -64.31 42.11 26.59
C GLY A 53 -64.37 41.40 27.95
N ASN A 54 -65.49 41.55 28.66
CA ASN A 54 -65.76 40.82 29.90
C ASN A 54 -66.54 39.52 29.62
N GLY A 55 -65.82 38.41 29.48
CA GLY A 55 -66.37 37.06 29.41
C GLY A 55 -65.43 36.14 28.66
N GLU A 56 -65.20 36.48 27.39
CA GLU A 56 -64.27 35.80 26.48
C GLU A 56 -63.23 36.82 25.98
N ARG A 57 -62.03 36.37 25.61
CA ARG A 57 -60.83 37.23 25.53
C ARG A 57 -60.69 38.00 24.21
N ALA A 58 -61.82 38.43 23.68
CA ALA A 58 -62.02 39.16 22.43
C ALA A 58 -61.37 40.55 22.44
N ILE A 59 -60.68 40.90 21.35
CA ILE A 59 -60.06 42.22 21.11
C ILE A 59 -61.06 43.15 20.39
N VAL A 60 -61.81 43.98 21.12
CA VAL A 60 -62.86 44.87 20.56
C VAL A 60 -62.43 46.35 20.44
N PRO A 61 -62.72 47.06 19.33
CA PRO A 61 -62.29 48.43 19.10
C PRO A 61 -63.25 49.44 19.74
N THR A 62 -62.68 50.43 20.44
CA THR A 62 -63.44 51.55 21.03
C THR A 62 -63.74 52.61 19.96
N GLY A 63 -64.76 53.45 20.19
CA GLY A 63 -65.22 54.49 19.24
C GLY A 63 -64.30 55.70 19.07
N SER A 64 -62.98 55.48 19.07
CA SER A 64 -61.93 56.48 18.86
C SER A 64 -60.70 55.91 18.14
N PHE A 65 -60.87 54.82 17.39
CA PHE A 65 -59.90 54.32 16.42
C PHE A 65 -60.34 54.81 15.03
N ASP A 66 -59.47 55.51 14.31
CA ASP A 66 -59.81 56.07 13.00
C ASP A 66 -58.57 56.11 12.09
N LEU A 67 -58.55 55.23 11.09
CA LEU A 67 -57.53 55.11 10.03
C LEU A 67 -58.24 54.78 8.69
N LYS A 68 -59.30 55.52 8.37
CA LYS A 68 -60.12 55.31 7.16
C LYS A 68 -59.48 55.95 5.93
N GLY A 69 -58.39 55.36 5.46
CA GLY A 69 -57.92 55.55 4.08
C GLY A 69 -58.41 54.38 3.23
N ASP A 70 -59.10 54.68 2.13
CA ASP A 70 -59.65 53.64 1.23
C ASP A 70 -58.55 52.99 0.36
N ASP A 71 -57.38 53.63 0.30
CA ASP A 71 -56.15 53.20 -0.39
C ASP A 71 -55.28 52.25 0.46
N ILE A 72 -55.68 52.00 1.72
CA ILE A 72 -54.94 51.11 2.63
C ILE A 72 -55.17 49.66 2.20
N TYR A 73 -54.08 49.02 1.79
CA TYR A 73 -54.05 47.66 1.28
C TYR A 73 -54.21 46.61 2.37
N LYS A 74 -53.44 46.72 3.46
CA LYS A 74 -53.36 45.66 4.47
C LYS A 74 -53.12 46.21 5.87
N TYR A 75 -53.84 45.65 6.83
CA TYR A 75 -53.57 45.75 8.27
C TYR A 75 -53.03 44.42 8.77
N VAL A 76 -52.03 44.46 9.66
CA VAL A 76 -51.53 43.30 10.39
C VAL A 76 -51.42 43.66 11.87
N LEU A 77 -51.94 42.80 12.75
CA LEU A 77 -51.86 42.93 14.21
C LEU A 77 -51.09 41.74 14.78
N SER A 78 -49.97 41.98 15.44
CA SER A 78 -49.12 40.90 16.00
C SER A 78 -48.87 41.10 17.50
N ALA A 79 -48.44 40.05 18.19
CA ALA A 79 -48.04 40.13 19.59
C ALA A 79 -46.82 39.26 19.92
N LYS A 80 -45.98 39.76 20.82
CA LYS A 80 -44.82 39.05 21.38
C LYS A 80 -44.92 38.99 22.89
N ARG A 81 -44.66 37.84 23.52
CA ARG A 81 -44.48 37.77 24.98
C ARG A 81 -43.22 38.52 25.40
N VAL A 82 -43.29 39.24 26.51
CA VAL A 82 -42.11 39.92 27.09
C VAL A 82 -41.05 38.88 27.44
N GLY A 83 -39.91 38.93 26.75
CA GLY A 83 -38.83 37.94 26.84
C GLY A 83 -38.83 36.85 25.75
N GLY A 84 -39.81 36.85 24.84
CA GLY A 84 -39.76 36.04 23.61
C GLY A 84 -38.94 36.71 22.50
N GLU A 85 -38.56 35.93 21.47
CA GLU A 85 -37.66 36.38 20.41
C GLU A 85 -38.39 37.07 19.25
N GLU A 86 -39.49 36.50 18.74
CA GLU A 86 -40.23 37.02 17.57
C GLU A 86 -41.72 37.34 17.87
N PHE A 87 -42.37 38.09 16.98
CA PHE A 87 -43.80 38.44 17.07
C PHE A 87 -44.65 37.39 16.34
N GLU A 88 -45.74 36.95 16.97
CA GLU A 88 -46.74 36.06 16.39
C GLU A 88 -47.90 36.90 15.83
N GLU A 89 -48.26 36.70 14.56
CA GLU A 89 -49.41 37.37 13.94
C GLU A 89 -50.71 36.90 14.62
N LEU A 90 -51.57 37.85 15.02
CA LEU A 90 -52.89 37.59 15.60
C LEU A 90 -54.03 37.78 14.59
N GLY A 91 -53.79 38.52 13.50
CA GLY A 91 -54.72 38.72 12.40
C GLY A 91 -54.15 39.66 11.33
N SER A 92 -54.58 39.42 10.08
CA SER A 92 -54.23 40.21 8.90
C SER A 92 -55.49 40.44 8.07
N TRP A 93 -55.70 41.67 7.59
CA TRP A 93 -56.89 42.07 6.85
C TRP A 93 -56.52 42.89 5.63
N VAL A 94 -57.10 42.52 4.48
CA VAL A 94 -57.04 43.25 3.21
C VAL A 94 -58.44 43.70 2.80
N ARG A 95 -58.57 44.42 1.68
CA ARG A 95 -59.87 44.72 1.06
C ARG A 95 -60.59 43.41 0.68
N THR A 96 -61.89 43.31 0.97
CA THR A 96 -62.72 42.10 0.79
C THR A 96 -64.15 42.49 0.38
N GLU A 97 -65.05 41.53 0.24
CA GLU A 97 -66.51 41.74 0.12
C GLU A 97 -67.22 41.32 1.41
N ASP A 98 -68.46 41.80 1.63
CA ASP A 98 -69.31 41.36 2.75
C ASP A 98 -70.24 40.18 2.40
N GLU A 99 -71.22 39.89 3.27
CA GLU A 99 -72.13 38.75 3.12
C GLU A 99 -73.24 38.98 2.09
N ASP A 100 -73.47 40.22 1.65
CA ASP A 100 -74.39 40.60 0.57
C ASP A 100 -73.64 40.90 -0.75
N GLY A 101 -72.31 41.02 -0.70
CA GLY A 101 -71.41 41.21 -1.85
C GLY A 101 -70.90 42.65 -2.04
N ASP A 102 -71.10 43.53 -1.06
CA ASP A 102 -70.60 44.92 -1.14
C ASP A 102 -69.11 45.01 -0.69
N PRO A 103 -68.26 45.82 -1.35
CA PRO A 103 -66.82 45.86 -1.09
C PRO A 103 -66.44 46.57 0.23
N LEU A 104 -65.87 45.81 1.17
CA LEU A 104 -65.29 46.27 2.43
C LEU A 104 -63.81 46.67 2.26
N THR A 105 -63.44 47.85 2.75
CA THR A 105 -62.01 48.23 2.87
C THR A 105 -61.30 47.40 3.95
N ALA A 106 -59.97 47.28 3.86
CA ALA A 106 -59.16 46.57 4.85
C ALA A 106 -59.41 47.04 6.30
N TYR A 107 -59.72 48.33 6.47
CA TYR A 107 -60.14 48.91 7.75
C TYR A 107 -61.46 48.30 8.26
N TYR A 108 -62.48 48.17 7.40
CA TYR A 108 -63.80 47.65 7.82
C TYR A 108 -63.78 46.13 8.02
N ALA A 109 -62.99 45.39 7.24
CA ALA A 109 -62.76 43.96 7.47
C ALA A 109 -62.14 43.71 8.86
N MET A 110 -61.08 44.46 9.21
CA MET A 110 -60.48 44.45 10.55
C MET A 110 -61.49 44.88 11.62
N GLU A 111 -62.28 45.94 11.40
CA GLU A 111 -63.28 46.38 12.39
C GLU A 111 -64.37 45.31 12.63
N LYS A 112 -64.76 44.54 11.59
CA LYS A 112 -65.72 43.42 11.71
C LYS A 112 -65.19 42.32 12.63
N ASP A 113 -63.98 41.82 12.40
CA ASP A 113 -63.39 40.73 13.21
C ASP A 113 -63.15 41.15 14.65
N LEU A 114 -62.56 42.34 14.85
CA LEU A 114 -62.32 42.88 16.19
C LEU A 114 -63.65 43.08 16.93
N ARG A 115 -64.72 43.57 16.27
CA ARG A 115 -66.06 43.67 16.89
C ARG A 115 -66.74 42.33 17.12
N GLY A 116 -66.53 41.35 16.25
CA GLY A 116 -67.01 39.97 16.39
C GLY A 116 -66.31 39.19 17.51
N GLY A 117 -65.08 39.60 17.86
CA GLY A 117 -64.32 39.05 18.98
C GLY A 117 -63.59 37.74 18.67
N THR A 118 -63.29 37.50 17.39
CA THR A 118 -62.66 36.25 16.89
C THR A 118 -61.24 36.02 17.40
N ILE A 119 -60.47 37.10 17.62
CA ILE A 119 -59.10 37.03 18.13
C ILE A 119 -59.08 36.91 19.66
N THR A 120 -58.35 35.92 20.19
CA THR A 120 -58.18 35.69 21.64
C THR A 120 -56.72 35.51 22.05
N VAL A 121 -56.35 35.98 23.26
CA VAL A 121 -54.96 35.98 23.74
C VAL A 121 -54.81 35.34 25.12
N GLY A 122 -53.66 34.72 25.37
CA GLY A 122 -53.29 34.13 26.66
C GLY A 122 -53.04 35.16 27.77
N THR A 123 -53.08 34.73 29.02
CA THR A 123 -52.61 35.54 30.17
C THR A 123 -51.09 35.60 30.19
N GLY A 124 -50.53 36.78 30.44
CA GLY A 124 -49.09 37.04 30.44
C GLY A 124 -48.76 38.50 30.16
N ALA A 125 -47.48 38.87 30.14
CA ALA A 125 -47.05 40.19 29.67
C ALA A 125 -46.70 40.13 28.18
N TYR A 126 -47.28 41.03 27.39
CA TYR A 126 -47.17 41.08 25.93
C TYR A 126 -46.82 42.49 25.44
N ILE A 127 -46.05 42.56 24.36
CA ILE A 127 -45.93 43.73 23.49
C ILE A 127 -46.77 43.42 22.25
N PHE A 128 -47.72 44.29 21.92
CA PHE A 128 -48.48 44.24 20.67
C PHE A 128 -47.85 45.20 19.66
N ASP A 129 -47.84 44.81 18.39
CA ASP A 129 -47.62 45.69 17.24
C ASP A 129 -48.90 45.85 16.41
N ILE A 130 -48.94 46.89 15.59
CA ILE A 130 -49.84 47.02 14.46
C ILE A 130 -49.07 47.61 13.29
N LYS A 131 -49.20 46.98 12.12
CA LYS A 131 -48.55 47.35 10.86
C LYS A 131 -49.63 47.66 9.82
N VAL A 132 -49.39 48.68 8.99
CA VAL A 132 -50.31 49.14 7.94
C VAL A 132 -49.54 49.33 6.64
N TYR A 133 -50.07 48.79 5.55
CA TYR A 133 -49.45 48.78 4.24
C TYR A 133 -50.37 49.43 3.19
N VAL A 134 -49.77 50.05 2.17
CA VAL A 134 -50.44 50.53 0.94
C VAL A 134 -49.82 49.86 -0.28
N LEU A 135 -50.48 49.95 -1.43
CA LEU A 135 -49.88 49.56 -2.72
C LEU A 135 -49.13 50.74 -3.36
N PRO A 136 -48.10 50.47 -4.19
CA PRO A 136 -47.51 51.49 -5.06
C PRO A 136 -48.50 51.92 -6.17
N ASP A 137 -48.37 53.16 -6.64
CA ASP A 137 -49.11 53.67 -7.80
C ASP A 137 -49.01 52.72 -9.00
N GLY A 138 -50.16 52.37 -9.56
CA GLY A 138 -50.27 51.48 -10.73
C GLY A 138 -50.45 49.99 -10.39
N ILE A 139 -50.32 49.57 -9.13
CA ILE A 139 -50.72 48.23 -8.68
C ILE A 139 -52.17 48.27 -8.18
N THR A 140 -53.06 47.53 -8.82
CA THR A 140 -54.49 47.43 -8.45
C THR A 140 -54.82 46.05 -7.88
N TYR A 141 -55.97 45.94 -7.19
CA TYR A 141 -56.44 44.68 -6.62
C TYR A 141 -56.93 43.67 -7.68
N GLU A 142 -57.31 44.14 -8.87
CA GLU A 142 -57.88 43.33 -9.96
C GLU A 142 -56.76 42.63 -10.77
N GLY A 143 -56.01 41.75 -10.11
CA GLY A 143 -54.83 41.09 -10.68
C GLY A 143 -55.07 39.79 -11.46
N GLU A 144 -56.23 39.13 -11.31
CA GLU A 144 -56.41 37.76 -11.85
C GLU A 144 -56.97 37.67 -13.29
N ASP A 145 -57.53 38.75 -13.85
CA ASP A 145 -58.30 38.71 -15.13
C ASP A 145 -57.64 39.48 -16.31
N ALA A 146 -56.38 39.90 -16.17
CA ALA A 146 -55.69 40.81 -17.11
C ALA A 146 -54.57 40.17 -17.96
N ALA A 147 -54.56 38.85 -18.13
CA ALA A 147 -53.57 38.13 -18.93
C ALA A 147 -53.97 38.05 -20.44
N GLU A 148 -53.58 39.04 -21.26
CA GLU A 148 -53.58 38.84 -22.72
C GLU A 148 -52.48 37.84 -23.13
N GLU A 149 -52.77 37.00 -24.14
CA GLU A 149 -51.93 35.84 -24.50
C GLU A 149 -50.52 36.24 -25.00
N GLY A 150 -49.45 35.97 -24.23
CA GLY A 150 -48.13 35.80 -24.87
C GLY A 150 -46.80 36.02 -24.14
N GLU A 151 -46.74 36.28 -22.83
CA GLU A 151 -45.44 36.33 -22.11
C GLU A 151 -45.55 35.68 -20.71
N GLU A 152 -44.56 34.87 -20.31
CA GLU A 152 -44.48 34.27 -18.98
C GLU A 152 -43.94 35.31 -17.98
N ALA A 153 -44.84 36.10 -17.40
CA ALA A 153 -44.52 36.97 -16.28
C ALA A 153 -44.31 36.15 -15.00
N GLU A 154 -43.22 36.41 -14.26
CA GLU A 154 -43.08 35.89 -12.90
C GLU A 154 -44.07 36.62 -11.98
N ASP A 155 -45.08 35.87 -11.51
CA ASP A 155 -46.23 36.41 -10.79
C ASP A 155 -45.86 36.82 -9.35
N LEU A 156 -45.30 38.02 -9.22
CA LEU A 156 -44.93 38.63 -7.95
C LEU A 156 -46.19 38.97 -7.15
N SER A 157 -46.52 38.16 -6.16
CA SER A 157 -47.71 38.35 -5.33
C SER A 157 -47.81 39.78 -4.79
N ILE A 158 -49.01 40.33 -4.84
CA ILE A 158 -49.34 41.70 -4.42
C ILE A 158 -48.87 42.04 -2.99
N ASP A 159 -48.85 41.04 -2.10
CA ASP A 159 -48.30 41.10 -0.74
C ASP A 159 -46.78 41.38 -0.68
N SER A 160 -46.02 40.97 -1.71
CA SER A 160 -44.58 41.23 -1.83
C SER A 160 -44.26 42.62 -2.40
N GLN A 161 -45.26 43.30 -2.98
CA GLN A 161 -45.18 44.64 -3.56
C GLN A 161 -45.67 45.72 -2.59
N ALA A 162 -46.44 45.35 -1.58
CA ALA A 162 -47.04 46.26 -0.60
C ALA A 162 -45.99 46.96 0.30
N ILE A 163 -46.17 48.27 0.49
CA ILE A 163 -45.24 49.14 1.23
C ILE A 163 -45.78 49.37 2.65
N LEU A 164 -44.97 49.03 3.66
CA LEU A 164 -45.25 49.35 5.07
C LEU A 164 -45.18 50.87 5.29
N VAL A 165 -46.31 51.50 5.61
CA VAL A 165 -46.42 52.96 5.84
C VAL A 165 -46.56 53.35 7.31
N LEU A 166 -47.00 52.42 8.17
CA LEU A 166 -47.12 52.65 9.60
C LEU A 166 -46.78 51.37 10.37
N GLU A 167 -45.86 51.48 11.32
CA GLU A 167 -45.68 50.49 12.38
C GLU A 167 -45.76 51.20 13.74
N LYS A 168 -46.55 50.64 14.65
CA LYS A 168 -46.64 51.09 16.05
C LYS A 168 -46.69 49.91 17.01
N THR A 169 -45.81 49.96 18.01
CA THR A 169 -45.77 49.01 19.12
C THR A 169 -46.38 49.60 20.39
N THR A 170 -46.46 48.80 21.45
CA THR A 170 -46.98 49.17 22.77
C THR A 170 -45.93 48.96 23.86
N ASP A 171 -46.02 49.73 24.94
CA ASP A 171 -45.34 49.35 26.19
C ASP A 171 -45.86 48.00 26.70
N PRO A 172 -45.03 47.17 27.35
CA PRO A 172 -45.43 45.87 27.92
C PRO A 172 -46.76 45.85 28.70
N VAL A 173 -47.80 45.29 28.08
CA VAL A 173 -49.15 45.16 28.66
C VAL A 173 -49.29 43.82 29.38
N SER A 174 -49.61 43.85 30.68
CA SER A 174 -49.88 42.63 31.46
C SER A 174 -51.35 42.21 31.36
N ILE A 175 -51.62 41.19 30.55
CA ILE A 175 -52.97 40.64 30.30
C ILE A 175 -53.41 39.75 31.47
N VAL A 176 -54.35 40.26 32.25
CA VAL A 176 -55.03 39.57 33.37
C VAL A 176 -56.54 39.45 33.10
N SER A 177 -57.25 38.64 33.89
CA SER A 177 -58.71 38.48 33.78
C SER A 177 -59.46 39.77 34.16
N GLY A 178 -59.96 40.49 33.16
CA GLY A 178 -60.72 41.74 33.34
C GLY A 178 -60.59 42.66 32.13
N SER A 179 -61.16 43.87 32.24
CA SER A 179 -61.17 44.86 31.16
C SER A 179 -59.80 45.53 30.99
N ASN A 180 -58.97 45.01 30.09
CA ASN A 180 -57.67 45.60 29.72
C ASN A 180 -57.86 46.60 28.55
N LYS A 181 -56.98 47.62 28.44
CA LYS A 181 -56.97 48.60 27.34
C LYS A 181 -55.57 48.69 26.73
N ILE A 182 -55.49 48.55 25.42
CA ILE A 182 -54.26 48.65 24.61
C ILE A 182 -54.19 50.05 24.00
N ARG A 183 -53.00 50.68 23.99
CA ARG A 183 -52.78 52.06 23.52
C ARG A 183 -51.51 52.16 22.69
N PHE A 184 -51.63 52.40 21.38
CA PHE A 184 -50.51 52.56 20.46
C PHE A 184 -50.03 54.02 20.39
N GLY A 185 -49.69 54.59 21.56
CA GLY A 185 -49.22 55.98 21.69
C GLY A 185 -50.30 57.06 21.52
N THR A 186 -49.87 58.29 21.20
CA THR A 186 -50.74 59.43 20.86
C THR A 186 -50.01 60.34 19.86
N LEU A 187 -50.70 60.82 18.82
CA LEU A 187 -50.23 61.91 17.97
C LEU A 187 -50.90 63.22 18.41
N ASN A 188 -50.21 64.35 18.31
CA ASN A 188 -50.72 65.67 18.70
C ASN A 188 -50.47 66.68 17.57
N GLU A 189 -51.55 67.23 17.01
CA GLU A 189 -51.53 68.20 15.91
C GLU A 189 -52.25 69.49 16.32
N ALA A 190 -51.76 70.63 15.83
CA ALA A 190 -52.32 71.98 16.03
C ALA A 190 -51.93 72.87 14.83
N SER A 191 -52.76 73.87 14.51
CA SER A 191 -52.89 74.38 13.13
C SER A 191 -52.28 75.78 12.86
N GLY A 192 -51.56 75.93 11.74
CA GLY A 192 -51.24 77.21 11.05
C GLY A 192 -49.84 77.33 10.41
N ASN A 193 -49.70 77.00 9.11
CA ASN A 193 -48.54 77.07 8.17
C ASN A 193 -47.12 76.70 8.66
N GLY A 194 -46.48 75.73 8.01
CA GLY A 194 -45.15 75.19 8.37
C GLY A 194 -44.06 75.35 7.29
N THR A 195 -42.85 74.87 7.59
CA THR A 195 -41.63 74.96 6.75
C THR A 195 -40.80 73.68 6.86
N LEU A 196 -40.24 73.17 5.77
CA LEU A 196 -39.44 71.94 5.71
C LEU A 196 -37.94 72.26 5.54
N SER A 197 -37.07 71.53 6.24
CA SER A 197 -35.60 71.63 6.16
C SER A 197 -34.95 70.26 6.37
N LEU A 198 -34.55 69.59 5.30
CA LEU A 198 -33.90 68.27 5.39
C LEU A 198 -32.40 68.36 5.07
N THR A 199 -31.55 67.96 6.02
CA THR A 199 -30.10 67.91 5.86
C THR A 199 -29.65 66.47 5.62
N VAL A 200 -29.38 66.11 4.37
CA VAL A 200 -28.87 64.77 4.04
C VAL A 200 -27.34 64.80 4.02
N LYS A 201 -26.72 64.00 4.88
CA LYS A 201 -25.28 63.72 4.94
C LYS A 201 -24.94 62.46 4.14
N PHE A 202 -23.93 62.52 3.29
CA PHE A 202 -23.55 61.42 2.39
C PHE A 202 -22.06 61.49 2.05
N PRO A 203 -21.37 60.36 1.76
CA PRO A 203 -20.00 60.35 1.28
C PRO A 203 -19.90 61.02 -0.10
N ASP A 204 -18.92 61.91 -0.28
CA ASP A 204 -18.79 62.74 -1.49
C ASP A 204 -17.87 62.17 -2.58
N GLU A 205 -17.21 61.05 -2.30
CA GLU A 205 -16.34 60.37 -3.27
C GLU A 205 -17.17 59.80 -4.44
N GLY A 206 -16.85 60.22 -5.66
CA GLY A 206 -17.56 59.84 -6.89
C GLY A 206 -18.87 60.60 -7.17
N VAL A 207 -19.47 61.29 -6.19
CA VAL A 207 -20.73 62.03 -6.40
C VAL A 207 -20.46 63.34 -7.17
N GLN A 208 -21.06 63.48 -8.36
CA GLN A 208 -20.97 64.70 -9.19
C GLN A 208 -22.03 65.74 -8.83
N SER A 209 -23.25 65.30 -8.51
CA SER A 209 -24.34 66.22 -8.13
C SER A 209 -25.43 65.51 -7.33
N VAL A 210 -26.24 66.30 -6.62
CA VAL A 210 -27.47 65.84 -5.97
C VAL A 210 -28.59 66.79 -6.36
N THR A 211 -29.68 66.26 -6.90
CA THR A 211 -30.87 67.04 -7.28
C THR A 211 -32.06 66.63 -6.42
N VAL A 212 -32.68 67.57 -5.72
CA VAL A 212 -33.79 67.31 -4.81
C VAL A 212 -35.11 67.76 -5.41
N ASP A 213 -36.06 66.83 -5.46
CA ASP A 213 -37.41 67.01 -5.98
C ASP A 213 -38.43 66.89 -4.83
N LEU A 214 -39.59 67.54 -4.96
CA LEU A 214 -40.71 67.40 -4.03
C LEU A 214 -42.01 67.15 -4.79
N THR A 215 -42.68 66.05 -4.49
CA THR A 215 -43.90 65.62 -5.18
C THR A 215 -45.07 65.56 -4.19
N PRO A 216 -46.14 66.37 -4.35
CA PRO A 216 -47.36 66.23 -3.54
C PRO A 216 -48.04 64.89 -3.78
N GLN A 217 -48.74 64.37 -2.77
CA GLN A 217 -49.40 63.06 -2.80
C GLN A 217 -50.92 63.13 -2.61
N ASP A 218 -51.46 64.26 -2.15
CA ASP A 218 -52.90 64.45 -1.99
C ASP A 218 -53.58 64.81 -3.34
N GLU A 219 -54.69 64.17 -3.68
CA GLU A 219 -55.46 64.54 -4.89
C GLU A 219 -55.85 66.02 -4.89
N GLY A 220 -55.50 66.72 -5.98
CA GLY A 220 -55.75 68.15 -6.14
C GLY A 220 -54.73 69.09 -5.49
N ASN A 221 -53.70 68.59 -4.81
CA ASN A 221 -52.61 69.41 -4.28
C ASN A 221 -51.63 69.80 -5.41
N THR A 222 -51.94 70.86 -6.16
CA THR A 222 -51.15 71.29 -7.34
C THR A 222 -49.87 72.07 -6.99
N HIS A 223 -49.22 71.80 -5.86
CA HIS A 223 -48.02 72.51 -5.42
C HIS A 223 -46.76 71.96 -6.09
N SER A 224 -46.21 72.70 -7.07
CA SER A 224 -44.98 72.32 -7.77
C SER A 224 -43.78 73.13 -7.27
N VAL A 225 -42.76 72.42 -6.81
CA VAL A 225 -41.46 72.98 -6.39
C VAL A 225 -40.47 72.87 -7.56
N SER A 226 -39.57 73.85 -7.69
CA SER A 226 -38.46 73.77 -8.65
C SER A 226 -37.34 72.87 -8.09
N ASN A 227 -36.95 71.84 -8.83
CA ASN A 227 -35.91 70.88 -8.45
C ASN A 227 -34.61 71.62 -8.04
N LYS A 228 -34.02 71.27 -6.89
CA LYS A 228 -32.81 71.92 -6.35
C LYS A 228 -31.57 71.06 -6.58
N SER A 229 -30.76 71.43 -7.57
CA SER A 229 -29.48 70.76 -7.87
C SER A 229 -28.28 71.42 -7.18
N LEU A 230 -27.51 70.62 -6.44
CA LEU A 230 -26.18 70.93 -5.93
C LEU A 230 -25.14 70.16 -6.76
N ALA A 231 -24.25 70.87 -7.45
CA ALA A 231 -23.09 70.26 -8.11
C ALA A 231 -21.89 70.17 -7.16
N ILE A 232 -21.14 69.08 -7.24
CA ILE A 232 -19.94 68.80 -6.44
C ILE A 232 -18.75 68.78 -7.40
N SER A 233 -18.01 69.88 -7.45
CA SER A 233 -16.90 70.06 -8.40
C SER A 233 -15.57 69.50 -7.92
N GLU A 234 -15.39 69.35 -6.60
CA GLU A 234 -14.16 68.83 -5.97
C GLU A 234 -14.56 67.94 -4.77
N PRO A 235 -14.39 66.61 -4.84
CA PRO A 235 -14.65 65.73 -3.69
C PRO A 235 -13.57 65.90 -2.62
N SER A 236 -13.97 65.73 -1.36
CA SER A 236 -13.14 65.91 -0.18
C SER A 236 -12.70 64.60 0.48
N GLY A 237 -13.27 63.46 0.05
CA GLY A 237 -12.98 62.13 0.61
C GLY A 237 -13.68 61.91 1.95
N GLY A 238 -14.90 62.44 2.09
CA GLY A 238 -15.63 62.43 3.36
C GLY A 238 -17.11 62.76 3.20
N TYR A 239 -17.78 63.02 4.33
CA TYR A 239 -19.22 63.33 4.32
C TYR A 239 -19.47 64.80 3.97
N ARG A 240 -20.25 65.04 2.91
CA ARG A 240 -20.88 66.34 2.62
C ARG A 240 -22.33 66.35 3.10
N SER A 241 -22.90 67.54 3.21
CA SER A 241 -24.32 67.76 3.47
C SER A 241 -24.96 68.52 2.33
N VAL A 242 -26.17 68.12 1.94
CA VAL A 242 -27.09 68.90 1.10
C VAL A 242 -28.30 69.26 1.96
N VAL A 243 -28.77 70.50 1.86
CA VAL A 243 -29.93 70.99 2.62
C VAL A 243 -31.07 71.32 1.66
N PHE A 244 -32.22 70.69 1.85
CA PHE A 244 -33.46 71.04 1.18
C PHE A 244 -34.36 71.83 2.13
N ASP A 245 -34.29 73.17 2.02
CA ASP A 245 -35.20 74.09 2.70
C ASP A 245 -36.35 74.50 1.76
N ASP A 246 -37.61 74.35 2.17
CA ASP A 246 -38.77 74.83 1.39
C ASP A 246 -40.02 75.09 2.23
N ASN A 247 -41.02 75.79 1.67
CA ASN A 247 -42.27 76.16 2.35
C ASN A 247 -43.55 75.68 1.61
N PRO A 248 -43.80 74.36 1.49
CA PRO A 248 -44.96 73.85 0.74
C PRO A 248 -46.30 74.09 1.45
N SER A 249 -47.40 73.90 0.72
CA SER A 249 -48.76 73.90 1.29
C SER A 249 -49.00 72.70 2.22
N ASN A 250 -50.07 72.76 3.02
CA ASN A 250 -50.48 71.63 3.87
C ASN A 250 -50.79 70.38 3.03
N GLY A 251 -50.14 69.25 3.32
CA GLY A 251 -50.36 68.00 2.58
C GLY A 251 -49.29 66.95 2.83
N TRP A 252 -49.43 65.81 2.18
CA TRP A 252 -48.39 64.77 2.10
C TRP A 252 -47.50 65.00 0.88
N TYR A 253 -46.19 64.84 1.05
CA TYR A 253 -45.21 65.00 -0.02
C TYR A 253 -44.14 63.93 0.05
N ILE A 254 -43.74 63.37 -1.10
CA ILE A 254 -42.47 62.64 -1.20
C ILE A 254 -41.37 63.65 -1.52
N VAL A 255 -40.38 63.75 -0.63
CA VAL A 255 -39.09 64.39 -0.93
C VAL A 255 -38.21 63.33 -1.57
N LYS A 256 -37.51 63.65 -2.66
CA LYS A 256 -36.63 62.72 -3.37
C LYS A 256 -35.28 63.35 -3.70
N PHE A 257 -34.21 62.76 -3.18
CA PHE A 257 -32.83 63.17 -3.42
C PHE A 257 -32.19 62.25 -4.49
N ASN A 258 -31.87 62.83 -5.64
CA ASN A 258 -31.31 62.16 -6.81
C ASN A 258 -29.80 62.41 -6.90
N PHE A 259 -28.97 61.41 -6.59
CA PHE A 259 -27.51 61.49 -6.62
C PHE A 259 -26.98 61.05 -7.99
N THR A 260 -26.31 61.93 -8.72
CA THR A 260 -25.54 61.56 -9.92
C THR A 260 -24.10 61.26 -9.51
N ILE A 261 -23.64 60.04 -9.81
CA ILE A 261 -22.37 59.46 -9.35
C ILE A 261 -21.56 58.99 -10.58
N ASN A 262 -20.32 59.47 -10.70
CA ASN A 262 -19.37 59.03 -11.72
C ASN A 262 -18.51 57.88 -11.17
N ASN A 263 -18.73 56.68 -11.70
CA ASN A 263 -18.01 55.48 -11.30
C ASN A 263 -16.80 55.20 -12.22
N GLY A 264 -16.09 56.25 -12.66
CA GLY A 264 -14.89 56.17 -13.51
C GLY A 264 -15.12 55.76 -14.97
N VAL A 265 -16.32 55.27 -15.33
CA VAL A 265 -16.66 54.77 -16.68
C VAL A 265 -17.84 55.52 -17.30
N ARG A 266 -18.88 55.81 -16.50
CA ARG A 266 -20.04 56.63 -16.87
C ARG A 266 -20.70 57.18 -15.62
N ASP A 267 -21.53 58.20 -15.82
CA ASP A 267 -22.40 58.75 -14.79
C ASP A 267 -23.61 57.83 -14.58
N THR A 268 -24.08 57.75 -13.33
CA THR A 268 -25.19 56.88 -12.91
C THR A 268 -26.03 57.60 -11.85
N ASN A 269 -27.34 57.37 -11.83
CA ASN A 269 -28.23 58.01 -10.87
C ASN A 269 -28.67 57.03 -9.77
N GLN A 270 -28.62 57.47 -8.52
CA GLN A 270 -29.25 56.81 -7.37
C GLN A 270 -30.31 57.72 -6.75
N PHE A 271 -31.25 57.13 -6.01
CA PHE A 271 -32.39 57.84 -5.43
C PHE A 271 -32.58 57.45 -3.96
N TRP A 272 -32.75 58.44 -3.09
CA TRP A 272 -33.30 58.27 -1.74
C TRP A 272 -34.57 59.12 -1.62
N SER A 273 -35.58 58.67 -0.88
CA SER A 273 -36.85 59.39 -0.76
C SER A 273 -37.58 59.12 0.55
N GLU A 274 -38.31 60.12 1.03
CA GLU A 274 -39.06 60.07 2.28
C GLU A 274 -40.43 60.74 2.14
N LEU A 275 -41.45 60.10 2.72
CA LEU A 275 -42.82 60.62 2.78
C LEU A 275 -42.96 61.55 4.00
N VAL A 276 -43.05 62.85 3.74
CA VAL A 276 -43.14 63.89 4.77
C VAL A 276 -44.56 64.46 4.80
N GLN A 277 -45.19 64.40 5.98
CA GLN A 277 -46.42 65.15 6.25
C GLN A 277 -46.06 66.60 6.56
N ILE A 278 -46.40 67.52 5.66
CA ILE A 278 -46.18 68.95 5.85
C ILE A 278 -47.41 69.53 6.53
N ALA A 279 -47.46 69.36 7.85
CA ALA A 279 -48.51 69.92 8.69
C ALA A 279 -48.32 71.43 8.89
N THR A 280 -49.41 72.15 8.81
CA THR A 280 -49.50 73.58 9.09
C THR A 280 -49.07 73.92 10.53
N GLY A 281 -47.84 74.43 10.73
CA GLY A 281 -47.44 75.10 11.98
C GLY A 281 -46.10 74.70 12.61
N ARG A 282 -45.28 73.88 11.94
CA ARG A 282 -43.96 73.46 12.43
C ARG A 282 -42.82 73.78 11.48
N GLN A 283 -41.62 73.93 12.03
CA GLN A 283 -40.40 73.53 11.34
C GLN A 283 -40.31 72.00 11.42
N THR A 284 -40.37 71.33 10.27
CA THR A 284 -39.88 69.95 10.14
C THR A 284 -38.41 70.06 9.77
N GLN A 285 -37.53 69.83 10.74
CA GLN A 285 -36.08 69.79 10.52
C GLN A 285 -35.53 68.44 10.94
N ASP A 286 -34.81 67.77 10.03
CA ASP A 286 -34.13 66.51 10.31
C ASP A 286 -32.74 66.45 9.66
N GLU A 287 -31.87 65.60 10.21
CA GLU A 287 -30.51 65.34 9.72
C GLU A 287 -30.29 63.84 9.51
N ILE A 288 -30.19 63.43 8.24
CA ILE A 288 -30.22 62.04 7.81
C ILE A 288 -28.84 61.66 7.28
N VAL A 289 -28.21 60.63 7.86
CA VAL A 289 -26.88 60.16 7.43
C VAL A 289 -27.01 58.91 6.58
N ILE A 290 -26.51 58.99 5.34
CA ILE A 290 -26.37 57.86 4.41
C ILE A 290 -24.93 57.36 4.53
N ASP A 291 -24.70 56.38 5.42
CA ASP A 291 -23.35 55.85 5.69
C ASP A 291 -22.73 55.09 4.50
N SER A 292 -23.56 54.61 3.56
CA SER A 292 -23.09 54.07 2.27
C SER A 292 -24.17 54.18 1.19
N LEU A 293 -23.78 54.71 0.03
CA LEU A 293 -24.55 54.67 -1.22
C LEU A 293 -24.39 53.34 -1.98
N ASN A 294 -23.74 52.33 -1.40
CA ASN A 294 -23.60 50.99 -1.98
C ASN A 294 -23.74 49.88 -0.92
N THR A 295 -24.76 49.02 -1.05
CA THR A 295 -24.82 47.75 -0.31
C THR A 295 -24.16 46.65 -1.15
N LEU A 296 -23.07 46.10 -0.64
CA LEU A 296 -22.23 45.12 -1.34
C LEU A 296 -22.33 43.75 -0.64
N TYR A 297 -22.97 42.78 -1.31
CA TYR A 297 -23.11 41.39 -0.83
C TYR A 297 -21.94 40.53 -1.31
N PRO A 298 -21.34 39.68 -0.45
CA PRO A 298 -20.23 38.81 -0.86
C PRO A 298 -20.71 37.58 -1.65
N ILE A 299 -19.85 37.08 -2.55
CA ILE A 299 -20.04 35.85 -3.32
C ILE A 299 -18.90 34.88 -3.01
N THR A 300 -19.24 33.63 -2.66
CA THR A 300 -18.29 32.56 -2.38
C THR A 300 -18.42 31.45 -3.43
N TYR A 301 -17.35 31.20 -4.19
CA TYR A 301 -17.29 30.11 -5.17
C TYR A 301 -16.52 28.92 -4.59
N ASN A 302 -17.22 27.88 -4.12
CA ASN A 302 -16.57 26.61 -3.79
C ASN A 302 -16.31 25.84 -5.10
N CYS A 303 -15.06 25.89 -5.55
CA CYS A 303 -14.65 25.37 -6.86
C CYS A 303 -14.40 23.85 -6.89
N LYS A 304 -14.50 23.16 -5.75
CA LYS A 304 -14.22 21.72 -5.57
C LYS A 304 -12.95 21.23 -6.30
N GLY A 305 -11.82 21.85 -5.98
CA GLY A 305 -10.50 21.58 -6.56
C GLY A 305 -10.31 22.05 -8.00
N GLY A 306 -11.35 22.60 -8.63
CA GLY A 306 -11.23 23.40 -9.85
C GLY A 306 -10.63 24.77 -9.57
N ARG A 307 -10.19 25.45 -10.63
CA ARG A 307 -9.67 26.84 -10.58
C ARG A 307 -10.53 27.73 -11.47
N LEU A 308 -10.85 28.94 -11.02
CA LEU A 308 -11.56 29.92 -11.82
C LEU A 308 -10.67 30.48 -12.93
N LYS A 309 -11.28 30.93 -14.03
CA LYS A 309 -10.58 31.36 -15.25
C LYS A 309 -10.75 32.87 -15.48
N GLY A 310 -9.63 33.58 -15.54
CA GLY A 310 -9.56 35.02 -15.83
C GLY A 310 -9.49 35.92 -14.59
N ASP A 311 -9.03 37.15 -14.80
CA ASP A 311 -8.64 38.06 -13.71
C ASP A 311 -9.81 38.90 -13.12
N SER A 312 -10.98 38.84 -13.74
CA SER A 312 -12.15 39.69 -13.44
C SER A 312 -13.32 38.88 -12.87
N ILE A 313 -13.11 38.25 -11.72
CA ILE A 313 -14.13 37.44 -11.03
C ILE A 313 -14.90 38.31 -10.02
N SER A 314 -16.23 38.36 -10.15
CA SER A 314 -17.09 39.04 -9.17
C SER A 314 -17.17 38.28 -7.85
N LEU A 315 -16.32 38.65 -6.89
CA LEU A 315 -16.34 38.16 -5.50
C LEU A 315 -17.38 38.87 -4.62
N SER A 316 -18.09 39.86 -5.17
CA SER A 316 -19.17 40.57 -4.50
C SER A 316 -20.08 41.25 -5.53
N TYR A 317 -21.30 41.63 -5.12
CA TYR A 317 -22.29 42.27 -5.98
C TYR A 317 -23.25 43.19 -5.24
N THR A 318 -24.00 44.03 -5.97
CA THR A 318 -25.08 44.88 -5.42
C THR A 318 -26.42 44.51 -6.08
N PRO A 319 -27.58 44.76 -5.45
CA PRO A 319 -28.88 44.46 -6.05
C PRO A 319 -29.20 45.35 -7.26
N TYR A 320 -28.38 46.37 -7.54
CA TYR A 320 -28.53 47.30 -8.65
C TYR A 320 -27.64 46.96 -9.86
N GLN A 321 -26.86 45.88 -9.78
CA GLN A 321 -26.15 45.33 -10.93
C GLN A 321 -27.10 44.48 -11.78
N GLY A 322 -26.82 44.41 -13.09
CA GLY A 322 -27.46 43.44 -13.97
C GLY A 322 -27.01 42.01 -13.64
N ALA A 323 -27.60 41.02 -14.32
CA ALA A 323 -27.28 39.62 -14.06
C ALA A 323 -25.77 39.34 -14.18
N ILE A 324 -25.23 38.60 -13.21
CA ILE A 324 -23.80 38.27 -13.14
C ILE A 324 -23.64 36.81 -13.57
N PRO A 325 -23.09 36.51 -14.76
CA PRO A 325 -22.87 35.14 -15.20
C PRO A 325 -21.91 34.44 -14.23
N MET A 326 -22.16 33.16 -13.98
CA MET A 326 -21.24 32.34 -13.19
C MET A 326 -19.88 32.27 -13.89
N PRO A 327 -18.76 32.33 -13.14
CA PRO A 327 -17.43 32.35 -13.73
C PRO A 327 -17.12 31.03 -14.46
N GLU A 328 -16.37 31.13 -15.56
CA GLU A 328 -15.76 29.95 -16.18
C GLU A 328 -14.74 29.32 -15.22
N VAL A 329 -14.72 27.99 -15.19
CA VAL A 329 -13.63 27.21 -14.58
C VAL A 329 -12.62 26.83 -15.66
N ALA A 330 -11.36 26.63 -15.27
CA ALA A 330 -10.37 25.98 -16.10
C ALA A 330 -10.70 24.48 -16.25
N ASP A 331 -10.44 23.92 -17.43
CA ASP A 331 -10.57 22.49 -17.69
C ASP A 331 -9.66 21.66 -16.76
N ARG A 332 -10.12 20.45 -16.40
CA ARG A 332 -9.35 19.46 -15.64
C ARG A 332 -9.12 18.21 -16.48
N ASN A 333 -7.97 17.56 -16.31
CA ASN A 333 -7.69 16.28 -16.95
C ASN A 333 -8.49 15.14 -16.29
N VAL A 334 -8.81 15.27 -15.00
CA VAL A 334 -9.49 14.24 -14.18
C VAL A 334 -11.01 14.29 -14.22
N ALA A 335 -11.61 15.39 -14.67
CA ALA A 335 -13.05 15.58 -14.56
C ALA A 335 -13.59 16.59 -15.57
N THR A 336 -14.79 16.33 -16.09
CA THR A 336 -15.55 17.33 -16.87
C THR A 336 -16.38 18.20 -15.94
N PHE A 337 -16.39 19.52 -16.17
CA PHE A 337 -17.26 20.45 -15.44
C PHE A 337 -18.73 20.25 -15.83
N ALA A 338 -19.60 20.05 -14.85
CA ALA A 338 -21.04 19.81 -15.07
C ALA A 338 -21.92 21.06 -14.84
N GLY A 339 -21.37 22.11 -14.23
CA GLY A 339 -22.05 23.37 -13.95
C GLY A 339 -21.93 23.83 -12.50
N TRP A 340 -22.43 25.04 -12.24
CA TRP A 340 -22.58 25.62 -10.91
C TRP A 340 -23.93 25.28 -10.29
N TYR A 341 -23.98 25.17 -8.96
CA TYR A 341 -25.17 24.84 -8.19
C TYR A 341 -25.25 25.77 -6.96
N SER A 342 -26.46 26.08 -6.49
CA SER A 342 -26.68 26.90 -5.29
C SER A 342 -26.70 26.10 -3.98
N ASP A 343 -26.71 24.76 -4.06
CA ASP A 343 -26.65 23.83 -2.92
C ASP A 343 -25.51 22.80 -3.09
N PRO A 344 -25.01 22.21 -1.98
CA PRO A 344 -23.88 21.27 -2.00
C PRO A 344 -24.23 19.83 -2.42
N ASP A 345 -25.52 19.43 -2.39
CA ASP A 345 -26.00 18.12 -2.88
C ASP A 345 -26.37 18.17 -4.39
N TYR A 346 -26.01 19.25 -5.09
CA TYR A 346 -26.18 19.48 -6.53
C TYR A 346 -27.62 19.34 -7.07
N GLN A 347 -28.62 19.79 -6.32
CA GLN A 347 -30.03 19.72 -6.72
C GLN A 347 -30.43 20.89 -7.66
N HIS A 348 -30.00 22.12 -7.36
CA HIS A 348 -30.42 23.36 -8.03
C HIS A 348 -29.27 23.95 -8.85
N LYS A 349 -29.26 23.67 -10.16
CA LYS A 349 -28.26 24.18 -11.10
C LYS A 349 -28.48 25.67 -11.39
N VAL A 350 -27.41 26.45 -11.47
CA VAL A 350 -27.41 27.88 -11.80
C VAL A 350 -26.42 28.22 -12.92
N THR A 351 -26.71 29.29 -13.65
CA THR A 351 -25.84 29.86 -14.71
C THR A 351 -25.44 31.31 -14.45
N GLU A 352 -26.17 32.02 -13.59
CA GLU A 352 -25.93 33.42 -13.23
C GLU A 352 -26.54 33.76 -11.86
N ILE A 353 -26.19 34.94 -11.33
CA ILE A 353 -26.94 35.62 -10.27
C ILE A 353 -27.91 36.58 -10.96
N PRO A 354 -29.24 36.41 -10.85
CA PRO A 354 -30.20 37.31 -11.46
C PRO A 354 -30.10 38.75 -10.92
N ALA A 355 -30.42 39.73 -11.76
CA ALA A 355 -30.53 41.14 -11.36
C ALA A 355 -31.53 41.31 -10.19
N GLY A 356 -31.33 42.31 -9.32
CA GLY A 356 -32.19 42.52 -8.15
C GLY A 356 -31.96 41.54 -6.98
N SER A 357 -31.16 40.49 -7.16
CA SER A 357 -30.83 39.51 -6.10
C SER A 357 -30.29 40.16 -4.82
N LYS A 358 -30.66 39.63 -3.65
CA LYS A 358 -30.24 40.14 -2.33
C LYS A 358 -29.57 39.09 -1.46
N GLY A 359 -28.71 39.53 -0.54
CA GLY A 359 -28.01 38.71 0.45
C GLY A 359 -26.71 38.06 -0.07
N ALA A 360 -25.87 37.59 0.84
CA ALA A 360 -24.67 36.82 0.49
C ALA A 360 -25.02 35.55 -0.31
N LYS A 361 -24.14 35.12 -1.21
CA LYS A 361 -24.33 33.92 -2.04
C LYS A 361 -23.14 32.97 -1.96
N THR A 362 -23.43 31.67 -2.00
CA THR A 362 -22.44 30.60 -2.12
C THR A 362 -22.83 29.71 -3.28
N PHE A 363 -21.86 29.34 -4.12
CA PHE A 363 -22.06 28.47 -5.28
C PHE A 363 -21.05 27.34 -5.30
N TYR A 364 -21.48 26.16 -5.74
CA TYR A 364 -20.71 24.92 -5.74
C TYR A 364 -20.47 24.43 -7.16
N ALA A 365 -19.22 24.17 -7.53
CA ALA A 365 -18.86 23.57 -8.81
C ALA A 365 -19.05 22.05 -8.77
N ARG A 366 -19.86 21.50 -9.69
CA ARG A 366 -20.00 20.05 -9.86
C ARG A 366 -19.01 19.53 -10.90
N TRP A 367 -18.23 18.54 -10.51
CA TRP A 367 -17.26 17.84 -11.34
C TRP A 367 -17.70 16.40 -11.58
N LYS A 368 -17.69 15.96 -12.84
CA LYS A 368 -17.85 14.54 -13.19
C LYS A 368 -16.48 13.92 -13.39
N TYR A 369 -16.00 13.23 -12.37
CA TYR A 369 -14.68 12.59 -12.36
C TYR A 369 -14.59 11.40 -13.33
N ASN A 370 -13.38 11.14 -13.83
CA ASN A 370 -13.05 9.98 -14.63
C ASN A 370 -12.99 8.73 -13.75
N ILE A 371 -14.14 8.06 -13.60
CA ILE A 371 -14.29 6.81 -12.86
C ILE A 371 -14.97 5.73 -13.70
N GLU A 372 -14.71 4.47 -13.37
CA GLU A 372 -15.49 3.30 -13.78
C GLU A 372 -15.81 2.44 -12.54
N GLU A 373 -16.56 1.34 -12.74
CA GLU A 373 -16.85 0.38 -11.69
C GLU A 373 -15.54 -0.20 -11.10
N GLY A 374 -15.20 0.24 -9.89
CA GLY A 374 -13.97 -0.15 -9.20
C GLY A 374 -12.68 0.55 -9.67
N LYS A 375 -12.76 1.65 -10.45
CA LYS A 375 -11.58 2.31 -11.03
C LYS A 375 -11.61 3.84 -10.94
N LEU A 376 -10.47 4.45 -10.60
CA LEU A 376 -10.24 5.89 -10.61
C LEU A 376 -9.09 6.25 -11.56
N TYR A 377 -9.30 7.26 -12.41
CA TYR A 377 -8.30 7.75 -13.37
C TYR A 377 -7.84 9.16 -13.00
N ALA A 378 -6.57 9.28 -12.60
CA ALA A 378 -5.91 10.51 -12.19
C ALA A 378 -5.42 11.37 -13.36
N SER A 379 -5.42 10.86 -14.60
CA SER A 379 -5.09 11.62 -15.82
C SER A 379 -3.89 12.59 -15.71
N GLY A 380 -2.78 12.17 -15.09
CA GLY A 380 -1.59 13.02 -14.89
C GLY A 380 -1.77 14.21 -13.93
N GLU A 381 -2.83 14.24 -13.10
CA GLU A 381 -2.94 15.14 -11.94
C GLU A 381 -2.48 14.41 -10.67
N LYS A 382 -1.94 15.19 -9.72
CA LYS A 382 -1.44 14.68 -8.44
C LYS A 382 -2.57 14.16 -7.55
N LEU A 383 -2.46 12.93 -7.07
CA LEU A 383 -3.49 12.21 -6.31
C LEU A 383 -2.97 11.70 -4.96
N LEU A 384 -3.69 11.99 -3.89
CA LEU A 384 -3.42 11.54 -2.53
C LEU A 384 -4.54 10.63 -2.03
N ILE A 385 -4.20 9.48 -1.46
CA ILE A 385 -5.16 8.45 -1.05
C ILE A 385 -4.98 8.15 0.45
N GLN A 386 -6.07 8.19 1.21
CA GLN A 386 -6.06 8.01 2.65
C GLN A 386 -7.30 7.25 3.11
N LYS A 387 -7.20 6.41 4.15
CA LYS A 387 -8.40 5.93 4.83
C LYS A 387 -9.07 7.05 5.64
N ASP A 388 -10.37 6.91 5.85
CA ASP A 388 -11.09 7.69 6.86
C ASP A 388 -10.51 7.38 8.26
N SER A 389 -10.48 8.35 9.18
CA SER A 389 -9.83 8.13 10.49
C SER A 389 -10.51 6.99 11.27
N ASP A 390 -11.82 6.92 11.12
CA ASP A 390 -12.72 6.12 11.93
C ASP A 390 -13.13 4.80 11.22
N SER A 391 -12.58 4.51 10.03
CA SER A 391 -12.90 3.28 9.28
C SER A 391 -11.76 2.79 8.38
N ASP A 392 -11.43 1.49 8.48
CA ASP A 392 -10.51 0.80 7.57
C ASP A 392 -11.15 0.40 6.22
N THR A 393 -12.47 0.55 6.07
CA THR A 393 -13.24 0.21 4.85
C THR A 393 -13.72 1.44 4.06
N ILE A 394 -13.39 2.64 4.52
CA ILE A 394 -13.66 3.90 3.80
C ILE A 394 -12.32 4.48 3.37
N VAL A 395 -12.11 4.64 2.07
CA VAL A 395 -10.86 5.14 1.49
C VAL A 395 -11.16 6.31 0.58
N ARG A 396 -10.62 7.48 0.90
CA ARG A 396 -10.82 8.74 0.19
C ARG A 396 -9.65 9.02 -0.74
N ALA A 397 -9.95 9.71 -1.83
CA ALA A 397 -8.98 10.22 -2.79
C ALA A 397 -9.12 11.75 -2.88
N TYR A 398 -8.00 12.45 -2.98
CA TYR A 398 -7.92 13.92 -3.01
C TYR A 398 -6.89 14.36 -4.04
N PHE A 399 -7.18 15.39 -4.84
CA PHE A 399 -6.20 15.98 -5.76
C PHE A 399 -5.36 17.09 -5.10
N ASP A 400 -4.11 17.28 -5.52
CA ASP A 400 -3.14 18.27 -4.98
C ASP A 400 -2.76 18.13 -3.48
N GLU A 401 -3.74 18.14 -2.56
CA GLU A 401 -3.60 18.04 -1.10
C GLU A 401 -4.82 17.36 -0.44
N VAL A 402 -4.66 16.85 0.79
CA VAL A 402 -5.76 16.25 1.57
C VAL A 402 -6.66 17.36 2.13
N ASN A 403 -7.69 17.70 1.37
CA ASN A 403 -8.63 18.79 1.66
C ASN A 403 -10.05 18.39 1.21
N PRO A 404 -11.11 18.59 2.02
CA PRO A 404 -12.51 18.29 1.63
C PRO A 404 -13.01 18.96 0.34
N ASP A 405 -12.38 20.05 -0.11
CA ASP A 405 -12.68 20.65 -1.41
C ASP A 405 -11.97 19.97 -2.58
N ASN A 406 -10.88 19.25 -2.34
CA ASN A 406 -10.16 18.49 -3.37
C ASN A 406 -10.57 17.00 -3.46
N ALA A 407 -11.48 16.56 -2.60
CA ALA A 407 -11.92 15.18 -2.50
C ALA A 407 -12.67 14.71 -3.76
N VAL A 408 -12.47 13.46 -4.17
CA VAL A 408 -13.27 12.82 -5.22
C VAL A 408 -14.69 12.60 -4.69
N LEU A 409 -15.67 13.14 -5.41
CA LEU A 409 -17.09 13.03 -5.10
C LEU A 409 -17.77 12.02 -6.04
N ASN A 410 -18.89 11.44 -5.60
CA ASN A 410 -19.81 10.74 -6.48
C ASN A 410 -20.67 11.75 -7.27
N ASP A 411 -21.49 11.26 -8.21
CA ASP A 411 -22.36 12.13 -9.01
C ASP A 411 -23.33 12.96 -8.14
N ASP A 412 -23.70 12.51 -6.93
CA ASP A 412 -24.57 13.21 -5.96
C ASP A 412 -23.84 14.23 -5.06
N GLY A 413 -22.55 14.52 -5.30
CA GLY A 413 -21.76 15.47 -4.51
C GLY A 413 -21.24 14.96 -3.17
N ARG A 414 -21.45 13.69 -2.85
CA ARG A 414 -21.00 13.06 -1.60
C ARG A 414 -19.61 12.46 -1.79
N LEU A 415 -18.80 12.47 -0.72
CA LEU A 415 -17.46 11.88 -0.73
C LEU A 415 -17.49 10.42 -1.20
N LEU A 416 -16.78 10.10 -2.28
CA LEU A 416 -16.65 8.74 -2.80
C LEU A 416 -15.77 7.89 -1.85
N SER A 417 -15.97 6.57 -1.86
CA SER A 417 -15.04 5.61 -1.26
C SER A 417 -14.47 4.71 -2.34
N ILE A 418 -13.14 4.66 -2.45
CA ILE A 418 -12.39 3.85 -3.42
C ILE A 418 -11.74 2.60 -2.76
N TYR A 419 -12.36 2.09 -1.69
CA TYR A 419 -11.88 0.90 -0.98
C TYR A 419 -11.84 -0.32 -1.91
N ASN A 420 -10.67 -0.94 -2.02
CA ASN A 420 -10.36 -2.03 -2.95
C ASN A 420 -10.64 -1.67 -4.44
N TRP A 421 -10.35 -0.44 -4.85
CA TRP A 421 -10.38 -0.04 -6.26
C TRP A 421 -8.99 -0.12 -6.91
N GLU A 422 -8.96 -0.05 -8.24
CA GLU A 422 -7.78 0.20 -9.05
C GLU A 422 -7.62 1.70 -9.31
N VAL A 423 -6.38 2.19 -9.31
CA VAL A 423 -6.05 3.61 -9.52
C VAL A 423 -5.05 3.72 -10.67
N TYR A 424 -5.36 4.55 -11.65
CA TYR A 424 -4.56 4.74 -12.85
C TYR A 424 -4.09 6.19 -12.96
N GLY A 425 -2.82 6.41 -13.30
CA GLY A 425 -2.27 7.70 -13.70
C GLY A 425 -2.76 8.13 -15.09
N SER A 426 -3.04 7.16 -15.98
CA SER A 426 -3.58 7.41 -17.32
C SER A 426 -4.98 8.03 -17.29
N LYS A 427 -5.39 8.52 -18.45
CA LYS A 427 -6.81 8.65 -18.83
C LYS A 427 -7.44 7.26 -18.97
N LYS A 428 -8.77 7.23 -19.08
CA LYS A 428 -9.59 6.01 -19.24
C LYS A 428 -9.29 5.20 -20.52
N ASP A 429 -8.77 5.83 -21.57
CA ASP A 429 -8.34 5.17 -22.81
C ASP A 429 -6.90 4.60 -22.75
N GLY A 430 -6.22 4.73 -21.60
CA GLY A 430 -4.82 4.34 -21.41
C GLY A 430 -3.80 5.37 -21.92
N THR A 431 -4.24 6.49 -22.49
CA THR A 431 -3.35 7.58 -22.91
C THR A 431 -3.00 8.52 -21.77
N TYR A 432 -1.92 9.29 -21.94
CA TYR A 432 -1.47 10.29 -20.99
C TYR A 432 -1.67 11.70 -21.57
N PRO A 433 -1.97 12.73 -20.75
CA PRO A 433 -1.88 14.11 -21.20
C PRO A 433 -0.44 14.48 -21.59
N GLU A 434 -0.30 15.47 -22.47
CA GLU A 434 1.01 15.97 -22.88
C GLU A 434 1.62 16.84 -21.77
N GLY A 435 2.88 16.62 -21.43
CA GLY A 435 3.60 17.40 -20.42
C GLY A 435 3.26 17.09 -18.96
N THR A 436 2.40 16.11 -18.67
CA THR A 436 2.09 15.66 -17.30
C THR A 436 2.88 14.42 -16.90
N THR A 437 3.26 14.33 -15.63
CA THR A 437 3.77 13.11 -14.98
C THR A 437 2.73 12.59 -13.98
N ASP A 438 2.77 11.30 -13.66
CA ASP A 438 1.95 10.76 -12.58
C ASP A 438 2.54 11.17 -11.21
N ASP A 439 1.70 11.50 -10.22
CA ASP A 439 2.11 11.59 -8.81
C ASP A 439 1.00 11.02 -7.91
N ILE A 440 1.11 9.73 -7.57
CA ILE A 440 0.09 9.01 -6.78
C ILE A 440 0.68 8.64 -5.42
N THR A 441 0.22 9.31 -4.36
CA THR A 441 0.66 9.09 -2.98
C THR A 441 -0.40 8.36 -2.15
N VAL A 442 -0.17 7.07 -1.86
CA VAL A 442 -0.98 6.29 -0.91
C VAL A 442 -0.46 6.54 0.52
N ILE A 443 -1.19 7.37 1.26
CA ILE A 443 -0.96 7.63 2.68
C ILE A 443 -1.47 6.43 3.51
N SER A 444 -2.66 5.93 3.20
CA SER A 444 -3.30 4.79 3.88
C SER A 444 -4.56 4.32 3.14
N GLY A 445 -5.17 3.22 3.61
CA GLY A 445 -6.35 2.60 3.00
C GLY A 445 -6.04 1.28 2.31
N SER A 446 -7.05 0.63 1.76
CA SER A 446 -6.89 -0.63 1.00
C SER A 446 -7.27 -0.43 -0.45
N LEU A 447 -6.40 -0.88 -1.37
CA LEU A 447 -6.53 -0.77 -2.82
C LEU A 447 -6.23 -2.11 -3.48
N ILE A 448 -6.77 -2.34 -4.68
CA ILE A 448 -6.30 -3.43 -5.54
C ILE A 448 -4.94 -3.02 -6.11
N ALA A 449 -4.90 -2.04 -7.01
CA ALA A 449 -3.66 -1.71 -7.69
C ALA A 449 -3.48 -0.21 -7.97
N VAL A 450 -2.23 0.20 -8.09
CA VAL A 450 -1.83 1.55 -8.52
C VAL A 450 -0.95 1.43 -9.76
N TYR A 451 -1.37 2.07 -10.85
CA TYR A 451 -0.74 2.02 -12.18
C TYR A 451 -0.27 3.41 -12.60
N ALA A 452 1.05 3.63 -12.71
CA ALA A 452 1.68 4.86 -13.19
C ALA A 452 2.52 4.59 -14.44
N SER A 453 1.91 4.61 -15.62
CA SER A 453 2.59 4.30 -16.89
C SER A 453 3.04 5.57 -17.63
N GLY A 454 2.87 6.76 -17.05
CA GLY A 454 3.40 8.02 -17.59
C GLY A 454 4.91 8.10 -17.46
N ASN A 455 5.58 8.72 -18.44
CA ASN A 455 7.01 9.01 -18.33
C ASN A 455 7.27 9.89 -17.10
N GLU A 456 8.34 9.57 -16.35
CA GLU A 456 8.68 10.18 -15.06
C GLU A 456 7.53 10.12 -14.03
N GLY A 457 6.63 9.15 -14.16
CA GLY A 457 5.52 8.93 -13.22
C GLY A 457 5.98 8.42 -11.86
N HIS A 458 5.44 8.98 -10.79
CA HIS A 458 5.75 8.70 -9.39
C HIS A 458 4.60 7.97 -8.68
N VAL A 459 4.94 6.93 -7.92
CA VAL A 459 4.06 6.33 -6.91
C VAL A 459 4.77 6.35 -5.56
N THR A 460 4.10 6.84 -4.53
CA THR A 460 4.64 6.86 -3.15
C THR A 460 3.68 6.13 -2.21
N VAL A 461 4.16 5.12 -1.49
CA VAL A 461 3.39 4.31 -0.54
C VAL A 461 3.94 4.54 0.87
N ASN A 462 3.19 5.28 1.68
CA ASN A 462 3.53 5.56 3.08
C ASN A 462 2.74 4.66 4.06
N GLY A 463 1.67 4.03 3.60
CA GLY A 463 0.79 3.21 4.44
C GLY A 463 -0.27 2.49 3.63
N GLY A 464 -1.13 1.72 4.31
CA GLY A 464 -2.24 0.98 3.71
C GLY A 464 -1.89 -0.44 3.27
N ASN A 465 -2.83 -1.07 2.54
CA ASN A 465 -2.71 -2.42 1.96
C ASN A 465 -2.98 -2.34 0.45
N ILE A 466 -2.03 -2.76 -0.38
CA ILE A 466 -2.14 -2.73 -1.84
C ILE A 466 -1.88 -4.15 -2.37
N LEU A 467 -2.61 -4.63 -3.38
CA LEU A 467 -2.27 -5.90 -4.04
C LEU A 467 -1.06 -5.71 -4.96
N GLN A 468 -1.03 -4.64 -5.76
CA GLN A 468 0.05 -4.37 -6.73
C GLN A 468 0.34 -2.87 -6.91
N VAL A 469 1.61 -2.51 -7.05
CA VAL A 469 2.07 -1.23 -7.61
C VAL A 469 2.78 -1.50 -8.93
N ARG A 470 2.51 -0.68 -9.95
CA ARG A 470 3.04 -0.84 -11.31
C ARG A 470 3.44 0.50 -11.92
N SER A 471 4.65 0.55 -12.49
CA SER A 471 5.25 1.75 -13.10
C SER A 471 5.88 1.43 -14.46
N ASP A 472 5.20 1.72 -15.57
CA ASP A 472 5.67 1.34 -16.92
C ASP A 472 6.38 2.46 -17.70
N GLY A 473 6.24 3.72 -17.29
CA GLY A 473 6.81 4.85 -18.02
C GLY A 473 8.32 5.00 -17.83
N GLN A 474 9.01 5.56 -18.83
CA GLN A 474 10.47 5.78 -18.77
C GLN A 474 10.81 6.72 -17.61
N GLY A 475 11.82 6.38 -16.80
CA GLY A 475 12.19 7.14 -15.61
C GLY A 475 11.24 7.00 -14.40
N GLY A 476 10.16 6.22 -14.50
CA GLY A 476 9.15 6.10 -13.44
C GLY A 476 9.71 5.63 -12.09
N MET A 477 9.15 6.16 -11.00
CA MET A 477 9.68 6.05 -9.64
C MET A 477 8.65 5.47 -8.67
N VAL A 478 9.02 4.41 -7.95
CA VAL A 478 8.23 3.85 -6.84
C VAL A 478 8.96 4.07 -5.53
N ASN A 479 8.33 4.77 -4.58
CA ASN A 479 8.82 4.99 -3.22
C ASN A 479 7.93 4.22 -2.23
N VAL A 480 8.52 3.41 -1.35
CA VAL A 480 7.79 2.68 -0.30
C VAL A 480 8.44 2.97 1.05
N THR A 481 7.73 3.70 1.90
CA THR A 481 8.18 4.08 3.26
C THR A 481 7.41 3.35 4.36
N GLY A 482 6.25 2.77 4.03
CA GLY A 482 5.39 2.03 4.96
C GLY A 482 4.28 1.27 4.26
N GLY A 483 3.35 0.71 5.03
CA GLY A 483 2.23 -0.09 4.51
C GLY A 483 2.61 -1.51 4.09
N LYS A 484 1.70 -2.16 3.36
CA LYS A 484 1.84 -3.53 2.86
C LYS A 484 1.51 -3.61 1.36
N ILE A 485 2.35 -4.30 0.59
CA ILE A 485 2.13 -4.62 -0.83
C ILE A 485 2.18 -6.15 -1.00
N ALA A 486 1.05 -6.79 -1.27
CA ALA A 486 0.88 -8.24 -1.11
C ALA A 486 1.30 -9.09 -2.32
N GLY A 487 1.19 -8.55 -3.54
CA GLY A 487 1.46 -9.26 -4.79
C GLY A 487 0.21 -9.87 -5.45
N ASP A 488 0.12 -9.76 -6.78
CA ASP A 488 -1.03 -10.26 -7.54
C ASP A 488 -1.27 -11.78 -7.37
N TYR A 489 -2.53 -12.21 -7.42
CA TYR A 489 -2.88 -13.60 -7.10
C TYR A 489 -2.22 -14.64 -8.03
N ILE A 490 -1.93 -14.28 -9.28
CA ILE A 490 -1.43 -15.18 -10.33
C ILE A 490 0.10 -15.27 -10.29
N ASN A 491 0.79 -14.12 -10.30
CA ASN A 491 2.24 -14.05 -10.46
C ASN A 491 2.98 -13.60 -9.18
N LYS A 492 2.26 -13.26 -8.10
CA LYS A 492 2.80 -12.68 -6.86
C LYS A 492 3.58 -11.38 -7.06
N THR A 493 3.27 -10.59 -8.07
CA THR A 493 3.95 -9.32 -8.38
C THR A 493 3.45 -8.20 -7.49
N ALA A 494 4.25 -7.79 -6.49
CA ALA A 494 3.94 -6.67 -5.63
C ALA A 494 4.35 -5.33 -6.26
N ILE A 495 5.56 -5.26 -6.82
CA ILE A 495 6.03 -4.09 -7.57
C ILE A 495 6.46 -4.54 -8.98
N TYR A 496 5.93 -3.87 -10.00
CA TYR A 496 6.29 -4.08 -11.40
C TYR A 496 6.86 -2.79 -12.01
N VAL A 497 8.04 -2.86 -12.64
CA VAL A 497 8.62 -1.75 -13.41
C VAL A 497 8.90 -2.12 -14.87
N ALA A 498 8.55 -1.27 -15.82
CA ALA A 498 8.83 -1.48 -17.25
C ALA A 498 9.42 -0.25 -17.98
N GLY A 499 9.69 0.83 -17.24
CA GLY A 499 10.49 1.95 -17.76
C GLY A 499 11.98 1.63 -17.77
N GLY A 500 12.70 2.14 -18.78
CA GLY A 500 14.15 2.31 -18.68
C GLY A 500 14.47 3.41 -17.66
N ASN A 501 15.61 3.30 -16.97
CA ASN A 501 16.02 4.19 -15.87
C ASN A 501 15.03 4.31 -14.68
N SER A 502 14.01 3.44 -14.57
CA SER A 502 13.09 3.44 -13.43
C SER A 502 13.82 3.34 -12.09
N THR A 503 13.21 3.85 -11.01
CA THR A 503 13.79 3.85 -9.66
C THR A 503 12.81 3.22 -8.67
N VAL A 504 13.30 2.36 -7.78
CA VAL A 504 12.48 1.74 -6.72
C VAL A 504 13.18 1.93 -5.37
N ASN A 505 12.68 2.86 -4.56
CA ASN A 505 13.23 3.19 -3.24
C ASN A 505 12.35 2.55 -2.16
N ILE A 506 12.91 1.69 -1.31
CA ILE A 506 12.18 1.00 -0.24
C ILE A 506 12.88 1.30 1.09
N SER A 507 12.27 2.15 1.93
CA SER A 507 12.77 2.54 3.26
C SER A 507 11.97 1.93 4.42
N GLY A 508 10.83 1.30 4.14
CA GLY A 508 10.00 0.62 5.13
C GLY A 508 8.84 -0.15 4.51
N GLY A 509 7.94 -0.63 5.36
CA GLY A 509 6.77 -1.41 4.94
C GLY A 509 7.06 -2.90 4.68
N THR A 510 6.04 -3.62 4.25
CA THR A 510 6.09 -5.07 3.99
C THR A 510 5.70 -5.37 2.54
N ILE A 511 6.59 -5.99 1.78
CA ILE A 511 6.39 -6.37 0.38
C ILE A 511 6.41 -7.91 0.33
N GLU A 512 5.24 -8.55 0.24
CA GLU A 512 5.12 -10.02 0.27
C GLU A 512 5.27 -10.66 -1.12
N GLY A 513 5.28 -9.84 -2.18
CA GLY A 513 5.41 -10.25 -3.57
C GLY A 513 6.76 -9.88 -4.21
N TYR A 514 6.95 -10.28 -5.46
CA TYR A 514 8.11 -9.92 -6.26
C TYR A 514 8.19 -8.40 -6.46
N VAL A 515 9.42 -7.87 -6.38
CA VAL A 515 9.81 -6.61 -7.02
C VAL A 515 10.53 -7.00 -8.30
N ARG A 516 9.84 -6.89 -9.44
CA ARG A 516 10.30 -7.36 -10.76
C ARG A 516 9.86 -6.40 -11.88
N GLY A 517 10.05 -6.79 -13.13
CA GLY A 517 9.73 -5.93 -14.27
C GLY A 517 9.56 -6.66 -15.58
N ALA A 518 9.59 -5.92 -16.68
CA ALA A 518 9.45 -6.47 -18.03
C ALA A 518 10.72 -7.22 -18.49
N ASN A 519 10.54 -8.39 -19.09
CA ASN A 519 11.63 -9.23 -19.60
C ASN A 519 12.54 -8.43 -20.56
N GLY A 520 13.85 -8.40 -20.26
CA GLY A 520 14.85 -7.70 -21.07
C GLY A 520 15.06 -6.23 -20.73
N ILE A 521 14.32 -5.66 -19.77
CA ILE A 521 14.52 -4.28 -19.28
C ILE A 521 15.37 -4.30 -18.01
N ALA A 522 16.69 -4.34 -18.20
CA ALA A 522 17.68 -4.34 -17.13
C ALA A 522 18.29 -2.94 -16.93
N ASP A 523 17.58 -2.06 -16.21
CA ASP A 523 18.14 -0.75 -15.82
C ASP A 523 17.49 -0.10 -14.57
N ALA A 524 16.81 -0.87 -13.72
CA ALA A 524 16.09 -0.33 -12.56
C ALA A 524 17.05 0.02 -11.40
N ASN A 525 17.00 1.26 -10.93
CA ASN A 525 17.74 1.75 -9.77
C ASN A 525 17.01 1.34 -8.47
N ILE A 526 17.21 0.09 -8.02
CA ILE A 526 16.59 -0.42 -6.79
C ILE A 526 17.45 -0.05 -5.57
N ARG A 527 16.82 0.57 -4.56
CA ARG A 527 17.45 1.05 -3.32
C ARG A 527 16.69 0.57 -2.08
N VAL A 528 17.41 0.06 -1.09
CA VAL A 528 16.83 -0.40 0.20
C VAL A 528 17.45 0.35 1.39
N SER A 529 16.66 0.65 2.42
CA SER A 529 17.11 1.35 3.65
C SER A 529 16.09 1.21 4.78
N GLY A 530 16.39 1.75 5.97
CA GLY A 530 15.44 1.87 7.07
C GLY A 530 15.07 0.53 7.73
N ASN A 531 13.78 0.19 7.72
CA ASN A 531 13.26 -1.07 8.26
C ASN A 531 12.19 -1.67 7.31
N PRO A 532 12.59 -2.26 6.18
CA PRO A 532 11.68 -2.89 5.24
C PRO A 532 11.66 -4.42 5.42
N VAL A 533 10.52 -5.04 5.11
CA VAL A 533 10.39 -6.49 4.97
C VAL A 533 10.04 -6.79 3.52
N ILE A 534 10.82 -7.62 2.83
CA ILE A 534 10.73 -7.82 1.38
C ILE A 534 10.92 -9.31 1.04
N GLY A 535 9.91 -9.92 0.44
CA GLY A 535 9.91 -11.32 0.04
C GLY A 535 9.63 -12.31 1.17
N ASP A 536 9.84 -13.60 0.89
CA ASP A 536 9.47 -14.72 1.78
C ASP A 536 10.67 -15.51 2.33
N GLY A 537 11.89 -15.14 1.95
CA GLY A 537 13.13 -15.84 2.29
C GLY A 537 13.32 -17.18 1.57
N LYS A 538 12.66 -17.42 0.42
CA LYS A 538 12.77 -18.69 -0.34
C LYS A 538 12.73 -18.53 -1.85
N ASN A 539 11.70 -17.87 -2.40
CA ASN A 539 11.53 -17.73 -3.85
C ASN A 539 10.77 -16.48 -4.28
N VAL A 540 10.32 -15.64 -3.35
CA VAL A 540 9.70 -14.34 -3.64
C VAL A 540 10.58 -13.24 -3.03
N GLY A 541 10.83 -12.15 -3.78
CA GLY A 541 11.77 -11.11 -3.37
C GLY A 541 12.09 -10.12 -4.48
N ILE A 542 13.23 -9.44 -4.38
CA ILE A 542 13.71 -8.49 -5.39
C ILE A 542 14.45 -9.25 -6.49
N ASP A 543 13.96 -9.16 -7.73
CA ASP A 543 14.57 -9.77 -8.91
C ASP A 543 15.75 -8.92 -9.41
N LEU A 544 16.97 -9.46 -9.35
CA LEU A 544 18.17 -8.76 -9.82
C LEU A 544 18.27 -8.68 -11.36
N SER A 545 17.49 -9.47 -12.13
CA SER A 545 17.55 -9.42 -13.59
C SER A 545 17.09 -8.08 -14.18
N ILE A 546 16.28 -7.32 -13.44
CA ILE A 546 15.85 -5.97 -13.82
C ILE A 546 16.71 -4.86 -13.21
N ALA A 547 17.53 -5.18 -12.21
CA ALA A 547 18.31 -4.19 -11.46
C ALA A 547 19.51 -3.68 -12.28
N LYS A 548 19.79 -2.39 -12.18
CA LYS A 548 20.97 -1.77 -12.81
C LYS A 548 22.25 -2.45 -12.30
N ASP A 549 23.12 -2.84 -13.22
CA ASP A 549 24.32 -3.66 -12.97
C ASP A 549 24.04 -5.00 -12.22
N ALA A 550 22.79 -5.51 -12.28
CA ALA A 550 22.32 -6.69 -11.54
C ALA A 550 22.56 -6.64 -10.01
N LYS A 551 22.48 -5.45 -9.40
CA LYS A 551 22.73 -5.25 -7.94
C LYS A 551 21.81 -4.21 -7.32
N LEU A 552 21.60 -4.32 -6.00
CA LEU A 552 20.88 -3.31 -5.21
C LEU A 552 21.83 -2.24 -4.66
N ARG A 553 21.29 -1.06 -4.35
CA ARG A 553 21.98 -0.09 -3.48
C ARG A 553 21.38 -0.10 -2.07
N ALA A 554 22.19 -0.03 -1.02
CA ALA A 554 21.73 -0.07 0.36
C ALA A 554 22.15 1.17 1.17
N GLY A 555 21.17 1.82 1.80
CA GLY A 555 21.42 2.87 2.80
C GLY A 555 21.69 2.27 4.19
N ASN A 556 21.42 3.06 5.24
CA ASN A 556 21.42 2.51 6.59
C ASN A 556 20.27 1.50 6.76
N LEU A 557 20.56 0.32 7.31
CA LEU A 557 19.62 -0.76 7.65
C LEU A 557 19.66 -1.15 9.15
N ASP A 558 20.26 -0.33 10.02
CA ASP A 558 20.38 -0.58 11.48
C ASP A 558 19.04 -0.95 12.16
N ALA A 559 17.91 -0.50 11.61
CA ALA A 559 16.57 -0.75 12.14
C ALA A 559 15.85 -1.96 11.51
N ALA A 560 16.43 -2.60 10.49
CA ALA A 560 15.86 -3.76 9.82
C ALA A 560 16.07 -5.06 10.62
N SER A 561 15.13 -5.99 10.51
CA SER A 561 15.30 -7.33 11.08
C SER A 561 16.31 -8.17 10.30
N GLU A 562 16.90 -9.17 10.94
CA GLU A 562 17.75 -10.14 10.23
C GLU A 562 16.91 -10.95 9.23
N LYS A 563 17.49 -11.23 8.05
CA LYS A 563 16.85 -11.89 6.90
C LYS A 563 15.59 -11.18 6.36
N ALA A 564 15.39 -9.89 6.66
CA ALA A 564 14.22 -9.14 6.23
C ALA A 564 14.12 -8.85 4.72
N ILE A 565 15.21 -8.97 3.95
CA ILE A 565 15.23 -8.64 2.52
C ILE A 565 15.63 -9.87 1.69
N THR A 566 14.70 -10.39 0.89
CA THR A 566 14.95 -11.50 -0.03
C THR A 566 15.39 -10.97 -1.39
N VAL A 567 16.52 -11.46 -1.89
CA VAL A 567 17.16 -11.02 -3.14
C VAL A 567 17.31 -12.22 -4.07
N LEU A 568 16.65 -12.18 -5.21
CA LEU A 568 16.64 -13.25 -6.21
C LEU A 568 17.77 -12.97 -7.21
N ALA A 569 18.86 -13.70 -7.10
CA ALA A 569 20.02 -13.62 -7.95
C ALA A 569 20.00 -14.78 -8.97
N PRO A 570 19.66 -14.54 -10.26
CA PRO A 570 19.79 -15.55 -11.30
C PRO A 570 21.27 -15.76 -11.67
N ASP A 571 21.70 -17.03 -11.71
CA ASP A 571 23.04 -17.50 -12.09
C ASP A 571 24.29 -16.80 -11.49
N PRO A 572 24.30 -16.31 -10.22
CA PRO A 572 25.49 -15.75 -9.58
C PRO A 572 26.66 -16.73 -9.49
N LYS A 573 27.87 -16.18 -9.53
CA LYS A 573 29.15 -16.88 -9.31
C LYS A 573 29.79 -16.39 -8.01
N ASP A 574 30.90 -16.99 -7.58
CA ASP A 574 31.69 -16.47 -6.47
C ASP A 574 32.08 -15.01 -6.71
N GLY A 575 32.02 -14.20 -5.66
CA GLY A 575 32.39 -12.80 -5.72
C GLY A 575 31.40 -11.89 -6.47
N THR A 576 30.33 -12.41 -7.08
CA THR A 576 29.26 -11.59 -7.69
C THR A 576 28.69 -10.62 -6.66
N VAL A 577 28.80 -9.31 -6.92
CA VAL A 577 28.24 -8.25 -6.07
C VAL A 577 26.74 -8.16 -6.29
N VAL A 578 25.95 -8.40 -5.25
CA VAL A 578 24.48 -8.34 -5.28
C VAL A 578 23.91 -7.10 -4.57
N VAL A 579 24.68 -6.50 -3.65
CA VAL A 579 24.32 -5.25 -2.96
C VAL A 579 25.57 -4.39 -2.79
N THR A 580 25.46 -3.08 -3.03
CA THR A 580 26.47 -2.08 -2.69
C THR A 580 25.88 -1.06 -1.71
N PHE A 581 26.47 -0.92 -0.53
CA PHE A 581 26.09 0.09 0.46
C PHE A 581 26.62 1.48 0.09
N ASP A 582 25.86 2.51 0.47
CA ASP A 582 26.28 3.92 0.41
C ASP A 582 27.36 4.26 1.46
N ASP A 583 27.43 3.51 2.56
CA ASP A 583 28.47 3.60 3.60
C ASP A 583 29.09 2.21 3.84
N ALA A 584 30.40 2.10 3.61
CA ALA A 584 31.13 0.85 3.79
C ALA A 584 31.17 0.36 5.26
N SER A 585 31.02 1.26 6.24
CA SER A 585 30.95 0.91 7.66
C SER A 585 29.63 0.24 8.06
N LYS A 586 28.61 0.31 7.19
CA LYS A 586 27.26 -0.24 7.39
C LYS A 586 26.96 -1.49 6.59
N ALA A 587 27.93 -2.03 5.84
CA ALA A 587 27.74 -3.23 5.05
C ALA A 587 27.60 -4.48 5.94
N TYR A 588 26.37 -4.97 6.08
CA TYR A 588 26.05 -6.18 6.86
C TYR A 588 25.20 -7.16 6.04
N ALA A 589 25.74 -8.36 5.80
CA ALA A 589 25.05 -9.42 5.05
C ALA A 589 23.77 -9.93 5.74
N LYS A 590 23.68 -9.81 7.07
CA LYS A 590 22.62 -10.42 7.91
C LYS A 590 21.19 -10.01 7.57
N PHE A 591 20.98 -8.87 6.91
CA PHE A 591 19.65 -8.40 6.50
C PHE A 591 19.11 -9.15 5.28
N PHE A 592 19.98 -9.83 4.53
CA PHE A 592 19.66 -10.36 3.21
C PHE A 592 19.58 -11.89 3.20
N VAL A 593 18.55 -12.42 2.54
CA VAL A 593 18.48 -13.81 2.07
C VAL A 593 18.73 -13.77 0.57
N ILE A 594 19.86 -14.31 0.09
CA ILE A 594 20.14 -14.36 -1.34
C ILE A 594 19.70 -15.73 -1.86
N GLU A 595 18.79 -15.74 -2.82
CA GLU A 595 18.22 -16.94 -3.42
C GLU A 595 18.66 -17.07 -4.88
N ASN A 596 19.13 -18.25 -5.27
CA ASN A 596 19.31 -18.62 -6.68
C ASN A 596 18.43 -19.85 -6.98
N SER A 597 17.49 -19.68 -7.90
CA SER A 597 16.53 -20.69 -8.36
C SER A 597 15.52 -21.18 -7.30
N ASN A 598 15.98 -21.84 -6.22
CA ASN A 598 15.15 -22.45 -5.17
C ASN A 598 15.97 -22.85 -3.92
N ARG A 599 16.98 -22.05 -3.55
CA ARG A 599 18.00 -22.39 -2.55
C ARG A 599 18.85 -21.16 -2.21
N THR A 600 19.00 -20.91 -0.91
CA THR A 600 19.79 -19.81 -0.35
C THR A 600 21.27 -19.91 -0.72
N ARG A 601 21.99 -18.78 -0.74
CA ARG A 601 23.45 -18.69 -0.82
C ARG A 601 24.03 -17.97 0.40
N GLU A 602 25.23 -18.38 0.78
CA GLU A 602 26.01 -17.61 1.76
C GLU A 602 26.47 -16.27 1.16
N ALA A 603 26.64 -15.28 2.03
CA ALA A 603 26.86 -13.89 1.68
C ALA A 603 28.10 -13.36 2.42
N LYS A 604 29.05 -12.78 1.69
CA LYS A 604 30.29 -12.22 2.22
C LYS A 604 30.27 -10.69 2.11
N VAL A 605 30.55 -10.01 3.21
CA VAL A 605 30.83 -8.57 3.19
C VAL A 605 32.26 -8.34 2.69
N ASP A 606 32.44 -7.42 1.75
CA ASP A 606 33.72 -7.02 1.18
C ASP A 606 33.73 -5.51 0.87
N GLY A 607 34.28 -4.72 1.81
CA GLY A 607 34.16 -3.27 1.81
C GLY A 607 32.68 -2.85 1.86
N ALA A 608 32.27 -1.99 0.93
CA ALA A 608 30.87 -1.58 0.79
C ALA A 608 29.94 -2.64 0.17
N ASN A 609 30.46 -3.79 -0.28
CA ASN A 609 29.67 -4.74 -1.06
C ASN A 609 29.25 -5.95 -0.24
N ILE A 610 28.05 -6.47 -0.51
CA ILE A 610 27.74 -7.88 -0.29
C ILE A 610 28.01 -8.62 -1.59
N LYS A 611 28.88 -9.61 -1.49
CA LYS A 611 29.18 -10.59 -2.53
C LYS A 611 28.52 -11.91 -2.20
N ILE A 612 28.11 -12.64 -3.23
CA ILE A 612 27.87 -14.08 -3.15
C ILE A 612 29.17 -14.73 -2.65
N LYS A 613 29.08 -15.57 -1.61
CA LYS A 613 30.14 -16.51 -1.30
C LYS A 613 29.93 -17.74 -2.20
N GLY A 614 30.94 -18.06 -3.00
CA GLY A 614 30.98 -19.25 -3.83
C GLY A 614 30.86 -20.54 -3.01
N GLY A 615 30.31 -21.57 -3.62
CA GLY A 615 30.19 -22.88 -2.98
C GLY A 615 29.56 -23.94 -3.86
N LEU A 616 29.16 -25.03 -3.20
CA LEU A 616 28.43 -26.15 -3.77
C LEU A 616 27.08 -26.26 -3.06
N SER A 617 26.02 -26.54 -3.82
CA SER A 617 24.65 -26.64 -3.30
C SER A 617 23.81 -27.59 -4.16
N LEU A 618 22.76 -28.16 -3.58
CA LEU A 618 21.76 -28.94 -4.31
C LEU A 618 20.36 -28.28 -4.20
N PRO A 619 19.49 -28.41 -5.20
CA PRO A 619 18.16 -27.80 -5.20
C PRO A 619 17.20 -28.55 -4.27
N ALA A 620 16.16 -27.90 -3.75
CA ALA A 620 15.14 -28.56 -2.92
C ALA A 620 14.33 -29.65 -3.67
N THR A 621 14.35 -29.64 -5.01
CA THR A 621 13.68 -30.61 -5.88
C THR A 621 14.49 -30.86 -7.15
N LEU A 622 14.48 -32.10 -7.65
CA LEU A 622 15.02 -32.44 -8.97
C LEU A 622 13.99 -32.19 -10.08
N LYS A 623 14.45 -32.02 -11.33
CA LYS A 623 13.58 -31.94 -12.51
C LYS A 623 13.31 -33.35 -13.05
N PRO A 624 12.06 -33.84 -13.15
CA PRO A 624 11.77 -35.15 -13.74
C PRO A 624 12.10 -35.16 -15.25
N VAL A 625 12.53 -36.31 -15.77
CA VAL A 625 12.77 -36.49 -17.21
C VAL A 625 11.48 -36.93 -17.90
N GLU A 626 11.08 -36.21 -18.95
CA GLU A 626 9.86 -36.51 -19.68
C GLU A 626 9.88 -37.92 -20.28
N GLY A 627 8.81 -38.68 -20.06
CA GLY A 627 8.67 -40.05 -20.54
C GLY A 627 9.48 -41.12 -19.78
N LYS A 628 10.24 -40.76 -18.72
CA LYS A 628 10.99 -41.71 -17.88
C LYS A 628 10.54 -41.64 -16.42
N GLU A 629 9.86 -42.68 -15.95
CA GLU A 629 9.61 -42.85 -14.51
C GLU A 629 10.95 -43.03 -13.76
N ASN A 630 11.04 -42.50 -12.53
CA ASN A 630 12.23 -42.51 -11.67
C ASN A 630 13.51 -41.80 -12.17
N ALA A 631 13.52 -41.21 -13.37
CA ALA A 631 14.68 -40.48 -13.90
C ALA A 631 14.56 -38.95 -13.68
N PHE A 632 15.65 -38.32 -13.26
CA PHE A 632 15.69 -36.91 -12.86
C PHE A 632 17.01 -36.22 -13.23
N ASN A 633 16.94 -34.92 -13.56
CA ASN A 633 18.09 -34.06 -13.84
C ASN A 633 18.20 -32.91 -12.83
N LEU A 634 19.40 -32.36 -12.67
CA LEU A 634 19.64 -31.13 -11.91
C LEU A 634 19.44 -29.87 -12.78
N ALA A 635 19.01 -28.78 -12.15
CA ALA A 635 19.07 -27.44 -12.74
C ALA A 635 20.49 -26.85 -12.60
N SER A 636 20.81 -25.77 -13.31
CA SER A 636 22.08 -25.04 -13.18
C SER A 636 22.22 -24.34 -11.80
N GLY A 637 23.42 -23.79 -11.56
CA GLY A 637 23.74 -22.99 -10.38
C GLY A 637 24.00 -23.80 -9.11
N ASN A 638 24.37 -25.08 -9.25
CA ASN A 638 24.79 -25.94 -8.14
C ASN A 638 26.18 -25.58 -7.67
N VAL A 639 27.10 -25.46 -8.63
CA VAL A 639 28.48 -25.02 -8.44
C VAL A 639 28.56 -23.53 -8.76
N THR A 640 29.14 -22.74 -7.86
CA THR A 640 29.38 -21.30 -8.08
C THR A 640 30.85 -20.90 -7.90
N VAL A 641 31.75 -21.86 -7.68
CA VAL A 641 33.18 -21.65 -7.45
C VAL A 641 34.00 -22.80 -8.06
N ASP A 642 35.26 -22.53 -8.37
CA ASP A 642 36.17 -23.49 -8.98
C ASP A 642 36.71 -24.51 -7.96
N GLY A 643 37.12 -25.69 -8.43
CA GLY A 643 37.75 -26.72 -7.61
C GLY A 643 38.88 -27.44 -8.34
N THR A 644 39.38 -28.52 -7.75
CA THR A 644 40.48 -29.34 -8.25
C THR A 644 40.07 -30.81 -8.36
N ILE A 645 39.25 -31.28 -7.43
CA ILE A 645 38.65 -32.63 -7.44
C ILE A 645 37.14 -32.47 -7.43
N PHE A 646 36.45 -33.19 -8.31
CA PHE A 646 34.99 -33.23 -8.41
C PHE A 646 34.51 -34.68 -8.36
N SER A 647 33.58 -35.01 -7.46
CA SER A 647 32.96 -36.34 -7.41
C SER A 647 31.46 -36.30 -7.21
N VAL A 648 30.79 -37.34 -7.71
CA VAL A 648 29.32 -37.51 -7.68
C VAL A 648 29.02 -38.90 -7.16
N PHE A 649 28.20 -38.97 -6.10
CA PHE A 649 27.73 -40.19 -5.45
C PHE A 649 26.20 -40.21 -5.40
N ALA A 650 25.59 -41.38 -5.56
CA ALA A 650 24.14 -41.55 -5.67
C ALA A 650 23.64 -42.82 -4.96
N GLU A 651 23.69 -42.82 -3.63
CA GLU A 651 23.30 -43.95 -2.79
C GLU A 651 21.80 -44.28 -2.92
N ASP A 652 21.49 -45.57 -2.76
CA ASP A 652 20.19 -46.21 -3.07
C ASP A 652 19.58 -46.00 -4.48
N GLY A 653 20.29 -45.28 -5.36
CA GLY A 653 19.98 -45.17 -6.78
C GLY A 653 21.18 -45.43 -7.68
N TYR A 654 21.19 -44.81 -8.86
CA TYR A 654 22.34 -44.70 -9.75
C TYR A 654 22.22 -43.44 -10.63
N PHE A 655 23.21 -43.19 -11.48
CA PHE A 655 23.08 -42.21 -12.57
C PHE A 655 23.67 -42.74 -13.88
N THR A 656 23.22 -42.14 -14.98
CA THR A 656 23.71 -42.38 -16.34
C THR A 656 24.28 -41.09 -16.92
N LEU A 657 25.32 -41.23 -17.75
CA LEU A 657 26.10 -40.10 -18.27
C LEU A 657 25.78 -39.84 -19.74
N SER A 658 25.42 -38.59 -20.06
CA SER A 658 25.32 -38.13 -21.47
C SER A 658 26.68 -37.78 -22.07
N LYS A 659 27.69 -37.49 -21.24
CA LYS A 659 29.09 -37.25 -21.61
C LYS A 659 30.05 -37.83 -20.57
N THR A 660 31.21 -38.31 -21.01
CA THR A 660 32.20 -39.00 -20.15
C THR A 660 33.41 -38.14 -19.80
N THR A 661 33.51 -36.94 -20.38
CA THR A 661 34.64 -36.01 -20.23
C THR A 661 34.24 -34.77 -19.44
N LEU A 662 35.12 -34.36 -18.54
CA LEU A 662 35.10 -33.07 -17.85
C LEU A 662 36.30 -32.26 -18.35
N LYS A 663 36.09 -30.99 -18.69
CA LYS A 663 37.16 -30.16 -19.27
C LYS A 663 38.22 -29.84 -18.21
N ASN A 664 39.49 -29.89 -18.62
CA ASN A 664 40.68 -29.76 -17.78
C ASN A 664 40.79 -30.81 -16.65
N ALA A 665 40.14 -31.98 -16.75
CA ALA A 665 40.17 -33.01 -15.73
C ALA A 665 40.12 -34.45 -16.28
N THR A 666 40.89 -35.35 -15.68
CA THR A 666 40.84 -36.79 -15.97
C THR A 666 39.84 -37.48 -15.05
N CYS A 667 39.08 -38.45 -15.57
CA CYS A 667 38.35 -39.39 -14.72
C CYS A 667 39.36 -40.28 -13.99
N ASP A 668 39.32 -40.27 -12.66
CA ASP A 668 40.16 -41.13 -11.82
C ASP A 668 39.56 -42.53 -11.73
N MET A 669 38.29 -42.59 -11.31
CA MET A 669 37.49 -43.81 -11.13
C MET A 669 36.00 -43.54 -11.40
N GLY A 670 35.31 -44.53 -11.95
CA GLY A 670 33.87 -44.73 -11.82
C GLY A 670 33.55 -46.10 -11.22
N ILE A 671 32.51 -46.16 -10.40
CA ILE A 671 31.94 -47.40 -9.86
C ILE A 671 30.65 -47.70 -10.62
N PRO A 672 30.68 -48.58 -11.64
CA PRO A 672 29.49 -48.96 -12.37
C PRO A 672 28.60 -49.89 -11.53
N VAL A 673 27.31 -49.92 -11.85
CA VAL A 673 26.32 -50.84 -11.28
C VAL A 673 25.54 -51.56 -12.38
N ASP A 674 24.89 -52.66 -12.03
CA ASP A 674 23.80 -53.22 -12.84
C ASP A 674 22.45 -52.56 -12.52
N ALA A 675 21.40 -52.96 -13.25
CA ALA A 675 20.04 -52.44 -13.11
C ALA A 675 19.37 -52.71 -11.73
N THR A 676 20.01 -53.46 -10.83
CA THR A 676 19.57 -53.63 -9.43
C THR A 676 20.31 -52.71 -8.46
N GLY A 677 21.19 -51.84 -8.97
CA GLY A 677 22.06 -50.96 -8.16
C GLY A 677 23.27 -51.67 -7.55
N LYS A 678 23.51 -52.95 -7.89
CA LYS A 678 24.63 -53.72 -7.35
C LYS A 678 25.94 -53.29 -8.02
N PRO A 679 27.00 -52.96 -7.24
CA PRO A 679 28.33 -52.65 -7.78
C PRO A 679 28.90 -53.74 -8.68
N GLN A 680 29.49 -53.29 -9.78
CA GLN A 680 30.21 -54.10 -10.77
C GLN A 680 31.73 -53.79 -10.68
N GLN A 681 32.55 -54.44 -11.52
CA GLN A 681 34.00 -54.16 -11.54
C GLN A 681 34.27 -52.69 -11.89
N PHE A 682 35.13 -52.03 -11.11
CA PHE A 682 35.37 -50.60 -11.24
C PHE A 682 36.10 -50.26 -12.53
N VAL A 683 35.88 -49.04 -13.01
CA VAL A 683 36.55 -48.50 -14.19
C VAL A 683 37.46 -47.36 -13.77
N TYR A 684 38.74 -47.49 -14.04
CA TYR A 684 39.70 -46.39 -13.95
C TYR A 684 39.81 -45.69 -15.30
N LYS A 685 40.47 -44.52 -15.32
CA LYS A 685 40.88 -43.70 -16.49
C LYS A 685 40.46 -44.25 -17.88
N ASP A 686 39.66 -43.46 -18.58
CA ASP A 686 39.10 -43.72 -19.92
C ASP A 686 38.10 -44.90 -19.99
N GLY A 687 37.90 -45.67 -18.91
CA GLY A 687 36.91 -46.75 -18.83
C GLY A 687 35.47 -46.33 -18.50
N VAL A 688 35.22 -45.04 -18.25
CA VAL A 688 33.86 -44.48 -18.05
C VAL A 688 33.19 -44.22 -19.40
N THR A 689 32.00 -44.79 -19.59
CA THR A 689 31.27 -44.90 -20.85
C THR A 689 29.79 -44.53 -20.65
N THR A 690 29.09 -44.09 -21.71
CA THR A 690 27.70 -43.61 -21.63
C THR A 690 26.64 -44.73 -21.60
N ASP A 691 27.04 -45.97 -21.86
CA ASP A 691 26.19 -47.17 -21.88
C ASP A 691 26.00 -47.83 -20.50
N LYS A 692 26.71 -47.35 -19.48
CA LYS A 692 26.70 -47.90 -18.11
C LYS A 692 25.97 -47.00 -17.12
N MET A 693 25.47 -47.63 -16.07
CA MET A 693 24.94 -47.00 -14.86
C MET A 693 26.06 -46.89 -13.83
N TYR A 694 26.06 -45.83 -13.02
CA TYR A 694 27.10 -45.56 -12.02
C TYR A 694 26.54 -45.23 -10.64
N ARG A 695 27.23 -45.66 -9.58
CA ARG A 695 27.00 -45.27 -8.18
C ARG A 695 27.94 -44.15 -7.72
N TYR A 696 29.15 -44.10 -8.30
CA TYR A 696 30.17 -43.08 -8.03
C TYR A 696 30.95 -42.75 -9.30
N ILE A 697 31.35 -41.48 -9.47
CA ILE A 697 32.40 -41.04 -10.41
C ILE A 697 33.26 -39.96 -9.76
N GLN A 698 34.51 -39.85 -10.21
CA GLN A 698 35.47 -38.87 -9.72
C GLN A 698 36.39 -38.38 -10.83
N PHE A 699 36.64 -37.07 -10.82
CA PHE A 699 37.57 -36.38 -11.71
C PHE A 699 38.55 -35.52 -10.92
N THR A 700 39.83 -35.58 -11.30
CA THR A 700 40.89 -34.68 -10.80
C THR A 700 41.40 -33.81 -11.95
N SER A 701 41.64 -32.53 -11.68
CA SER A 701 42.13 -31.59 -12.70
C SER A 701 43.55 -31.90 -13.18
N GLU A 702 43.78 -31.76 -14.48
CA GLU A 702 45.12 -31.82 -15.08
C GLU A 702 45.94 -30.53 -14.84
N SER A 703 45.25 -29.38 -14.71
CA SER A 703 45.85 -28.06 -14.52
C SER A 703 45.79 -27.54 -13.08
N GLY A 704 45.05 -28.22 -12.20
CA GLY A 704 44.78 -27.82 -10.82
C GLY A 704 43.44 -27.08 -10.63
N GLN A 705 42.73 -26.80 -11.71
CA GLN A 705 41.48 -26.02 -11.74
C GLN A 705 40.46 -26.61 -12.73
N ILE A 706 39.38 -27.16 -12.18
CA ILE A 706 38.09 -27.40 -12.83
C ILE A 706 37.28 -26.11 -12.68
N SER A 707 36.83 -25.52 -13.79
CA SER A 707 36.06 -24.28 -13.71
C SER A 707 34.62 -24.51 -13.26
N THR A 708 34.04 -23.50 -12.62
CA THR A 708 32.64 -23.43 -12.18
C THR A 708 31.67 -23.86 -13.29
N ASP A 709 31.87 -23.35 -14.50
CA ASP A 709 31.00 -23.61 -15.64
C ASP A 709 31.20 -25.03 -16.23
N ASP A 710 32.43 -25.54 -16.23
CA ASP A 710 32.71 -26.92 -16.66
C ASP A 710 32.10 -27.93 -15.66
N ALA A 711 32.18 -27.64 -14.36
CA ALA A 711 31.66 -28.48 -13.28
C ALA A 711 30.12 -28.47 -13.22
N ASP A 712 29.48 -27.30 -13.17
CA ASP A 712 28.01 -27.19 -13.17
C ASP A 712 27.42 -27.71 -14.49
N GLY A 713 28.07 -27.39 -15.62
CA GLY A 713 27.73 -27.90 -16.95
C GLY A 713 27.97 -29.41 -17.12
N PHE A 714 28.75 -30.05 -16.24
CA PHE A 714 28.85 -31.51 -16.14
C PHE A 714 27.73 -32.06 -15.25
N LEU A 715 27.54 -31.51 -14.05
CA LEU A 715 26.54 -31.98 -13.09
C LEU A 715 25.10 -31.91 -13.64
N THR A 716 24.78 -30.86 -14.40
CA THR A 716 23.49 -30.71 -15.13
C THR A 716 23.29 -31.69 -16.29
N SER A 717 24.36 -32.39 -16.72
CA SER A 717 24.32 -33.37 -17.82
C SER A 717 24.18 -34.83 -17.34
N ILE A 718 24.07 -35.03 -16.01
CA ILE A 718 23.86 -36.31 -15.34
C ILE A 718 22.36 -36.57 -15.15
N GLU A 719 21.91 -37.75 -15.58
CA GLU A 719 20.55 -38.25 -15.33
C GLU A 719 20.58 -39.24 -14.17
N PHE A 720 19.95 -38.89 -13.05
CA PHE A 720 19.86 -39.69 -11.82
C PHE A 720 18.61 -40.57 -11.82
N HIS A 721 18.71 -41.78 -11.27
CA HIS A 721 17.66 -42.79 -11.29
C HIS A 721 17.44 -43.39 -9.90
N ARG A 722 16.19 -43.38 -9.42
CA ARG A 722 15.75 -44.14 -8.23
C ARG A 722 15.54 -45.62 -8.56
N ILE A 723 15.78 -46.50 -7.58
CA ILE A 723 15.51 -47.94 -7.68
C ILE A 723 14.23 -48.27 -6.88
N ASP A 724 13.33 -49.08 -7.44
CA ASP A 724 12.06 -49.51 -6.80
C ASP A 724 11.20 -48.39 -6.17
N ASN A 725 11.18 -47.19 -6.77
CA ASN A 725 10.56 -45.97 -6.23
C ASN A 725 11.10 -45.51 -4.85
N LYS A 726 12.23 -46.05 -4.38
CA LYS A 726 12.90 -45.63 -3.13
C LYS A 726 13.57 -44.26 -3.31
N PRO A 727 13.72 -43.46 -2.24
CA PRO A 727 14.48 -42.21 -2.32
C PRO A 727 15.93 -42.43 -2.76
N ILE A 728 16.51 -41.46 -3.44
CA ILE A 728 17.94 -41.47 -3.83
C ILE A 728 18.70 -40.44 -2.99
N PHE A 729 19.84 -40.81 -2.42
CA PHE A 729 20.73 -39.88 -1.71
C PHE A 729 21.87 -39.45 -2.64
N ILE A 730 21.85 -38.19 -3.05
CA ILE A 730 22.85 -37.60 -3.93
C ILE A 730 23.83 -36.80 -3.07
N ARG A 731 25.12 -37.14 -3.12
CA ARG A 731 26.23 -36.30 -2.60
C ARG A 731 27.13 -35.88 -3.76
N ILE A 732 27.42 -34.59 -3.83
CA ILE A 732 28.46 -34.01 -4.69
C ILE A 732 29.59 -33.49 -3.80
N ASN A 733 30.84 -33.72 -4.19
CA ASN A 733 32.01 -33.10 -3.57
C ASN A 733 32.77 -32.24 -4.58
N LEU A 734 33.32 -31.12 -4.11
CA LEU A 734 34.25 -30.25 -4.83
C LEU A 734 35.35 -29.77 -3.88
N GLU A 735 36.56 -30.32 -4.01
CA GLU A 735 37.73 -29.90 -3.21
C GLU A 735 38.62 -28.94 -3.98
N GLN A 736 39.13 -27.89 -3.33
CA GLN A 736 40.18 -27.02 -3.89
C GLN A 736 41.54 -27.37 -3.28
N LEU A 737 42.47 -27.88 -4.08
CA LEU A 737 43.77 -28.41 -3.63
C LEU A 737 44.90 -28.13 -4.64
N ALA A 738 46.14 -28.16 -4.17
CA ALA A 738 47.30 -28.18 -5.07
C ALA A 738 47.53 -29.62 -5.58
N LEU A 739 47.81 -29.79 -6.88
CA LEU A 739 48.15 -31.11 -7.44
C LEU A 739 49.43 -31.70 -6.85
N GLN A 740 50.34 -30.83 -6.40
CA GLN A 740 51.51 -31.17 -5.62
C GLN A 740 51.88 -30.00 -4.71
N ALA A 741 52.30 -30.28 -3.48
CA ALA A 741 52.86 -29.29 -2.57
C ALA A 741 53.68 -29.97 -1.46
N THR A 742 54.39 -29.18 -0.68
CA THR A 742 54.91 -29.61 0.62
C THR A 742 53.92 -29.16 1.69
N ASP A 743 53.21 -30.10 2.30
CA ASP A 743 52.48 -29.86 3.55
C ASP A 743 53.51 -29.85 4.70
N PRO A 744 53.51 -28.87 5.61
CA PRO A 744 54.48 -28.79 6.70
C PRO A 744 54.53 -30.03 7.60
N ASP A 745 53.39 -30.71 7.76
CA ASP A 745 53.21 -31.84 8.69
C ASP A 745 53.07 -33.20 7.95
N ALA A 746 52.67 -33.20 6.67
CA ALA A 746 52.66 -34.42 5.85
C ALA A 746 54.02 -34.72 5.19
N GLY A 747 54.74 -33.67 4.75
CA GLY A 747 55.85 -33.73 3.81
C GLY A 747 55.45 -33.36 2.37
N TYR A 748 56.26 -33.73 1.38
CA TYR A 748 55.87 -33.59 -0.03
C TYR A 748 54.73 -34.57 -0.36
N TYR A 749 53.68 -34.04 -0.99
CA TYR A 749 52.62 -34.86 -1.56
C TYR A 749 52.37 -34.51 -3.02
N LYS A 750 51.84 -35.50 -3.74
CA LYS A 750 51.31 -35.36 -5.09
C LYS A 750 50.01 -36.16 -5.19
N LEU A 751 48.95 -35.48 -5.65
CA LEU A 751 47.62 -36.05 -5.78
C LEU A 751 47.60 -37.16 -6.84
N ASN A 752 46.92 -38.25 -6.52
CA ASN A 752 46.84 -39.48 -7.31
C ASN A 752 48.21 -40.13 -7.61
N ASP A 753 49.18 -39.95 -6.70
CA ASP A 753 50.51 -40.56 -6.73
C ASP A 753 50.98 -40.98 -5.32
N THR A 754 51.06 -40.03 -4.37
CA THR A 754 51.42 -40.31 -2.96
C THR A 754 50.25 -40.13 -2.00
N VAL A 755 49.24 -39.33 -2.38
CA VAL A 755 47.97 -39.14 -1.67
C VAL A 755 46.84 -39.30 -2.66
N PHE A 756 45.83 -40.09 -2.31
CA PHE A 756 44.68 -40.40 -3.16
C PHE A 756 43.39 -39.95 -2.49
N TYR A 757 42.49 -39.37 -3.27
CA TYR A 757 41.17 -38.94 -2.81
C TYR A 757 40.12 -40.00 -3.14
N LEU A 758 39.24 -40.28 -2.17
CA LEU A 758 37.95 -40.95 -2.42
C LEU A 758 36.91 -40.36 -1.46
N ASP A 759 35.80 -39.84 -2.02
CA ASP A 759 34.62 -39.34 -1.28
C ASP A 759 34.94 -38.35 -0.13
N GLY A 760 36.08 -37.66 -0.24
CA GLY A 760 36.58 -36.68 0.73
C GLY A 760 37.23 -37.22 1.99
N SER A 761 37.57 -38.51 1.99
CA SER A 761 38.70 -39.05 2.73
C SER A 761 39.94 -39.05 1.83
N PHE A 762 41.11 -38.82 2.42
CA PHE A 762 42.40 -38.89 1.72
C PHE A 762 43.23 -40.05 2.26
N TYR A 763 43.87 -40.79 1.37
CA TYR A 763 44.57 -42.03 1.69
C TYR A 763 46.04 -41.92 1.29
N MET A 764 46.93 -42.25 2.21
CA MET A 764 48.39 -42.24 2.05
C MET A 764 48.96 -43.57 2.54
N LYS A 765 49.88 -44.17 1.80
CA LYS A 765 50.66 -45.32 2.27
C LYS A 765 51.94 -44.84 2.93
N SER A 766 52.39 -45.51 4.00
CA SER A 766 53.70 -45.26 4.58
C SER A 766 54.85 -45.57 3.60
N GLU A 767 56.05 -45.12 3.92
CA GLU A 767 57.26 -45.75 3.39
C GLU A 767 57.34 -47.23 3.85
N PRO A 768 58.02 -48.12 3.10
CA PRO A 768 58.23 -49.49 3.53
C PRO A 768 59.05 -49.55 4.83
N PHE A 769 58.78 -50.53 5.70
CA PHE A 769 59.49 -50.70 6.98
C PHE A 769 60.98 -51.10 6.84
N GLY A 770 61.51 -51.22 5.62
CA GLY A 770 62.90 -51.54 5.33
C GLY A 770 63.24 -52.98 5.74
N THR A 771 64.33 -53.15 6.49
CA THR A 771 64.73 -54.43 7.09
C THR A 771 64.21 -54.63 8.52
N GLY A 772 63.39 -53.70 9.02
CA GLY A 772 62.82 -53.73 10.37
C GLY A 772 61.35 -54.14 10.40
N THR A 773 60.79 -54.23 11.61
CA THR A 773 59.37 -54.49 11.85
C THR A 773 58.78 -53.37 12.71
N LYS A 774 57.58 -52.91 12.39
CA LYS A 774 56.83 -51.92 13.17
C LYS A 774 55.57 -52.55 13.74
N SER A 775 55.32 -52.40 15.02
CA SER A 775 54.10 -52.86 15.68
C SER A 775 52.90 -51.99 15.31
N TRP A 776 51.68 -52.49 15.52
CA TRP A 776 50.46 -51.72 15.24
C TRP A 776 50.39 -50.42 16.08
N PRO A 777 50.72 -50.38 17.39
CA PRO A 777 50.72 -49.14 18.16
C PRO A 777 51.78 -48.13 17.71
N GLU A 778 52.93 -48.57 17.20
CA GLU A 778 53.91 -47.66 16.59
C GLU A 778 53.39 -47.08 15.27
N ALA A 779 52.82 -47.91 14.40
CA ALA A 779 52.20 -47.47 13.16
C ALA A 779 51.03 -46.50 13.40
N TYR A 780 50.19 -46.77 14.40
CA TYR A 780 49.08 -45.91 14.81
C TYR A 780 49.55 -44.58 15.41
N ASN A 781 50.60 -44.59 16.24
CA ASN A 781 51.19 -43.35 16.76
C ASN A 781 51.87 -42.50 15.68
N GLU A 782 52.47 -43.11 14.65
CA GLU A 782 52.98 -42.37 13.50
C GLU A 782 51.87 -41.84 12.59
N ALA A 783 50.81 -42.61 12.34
CA ALA A 783 49.65 -42.15 11.59
C ALA A 783 49.04 -40.89 12.23
N LYS A 784 48.81 -40.90 13.55
CA LYS A 784 48.38 -39.72 14.35
C LYS A 784 49.34 -38.53 14.29
N GLN A 785 50.61 -38.72 13.98
CA GLN A 785 51.58 -37.62 13.82
C GLN A 785 51.56 -37.03 12.41
N LYS A 786 51.04 -37.76 11.41
CA LYS A 786 50.73 -37.18 10.12
C LYS A 786 49.56 -36.21 10.27
N LYS A 787 49.68 -35.07 9.61
CA LYS A 787 48.52 -34.28 9.20
C LYS A 787 48.57 -34.10 7.69
N PHE A 788 47.43 -33.83 7.08
CA PHE A 788 47.34 -33.43 5.68
C PHE A 788 46.17 -32.46 5.56
N ASN A 789 46.38 -31.28 4.96
CA ASN A 789 45.31 -30.31 4.76
C ASN A 789 44.56 -29.98 6.08
N ASN A 790 45.30 -29.74 7.17
CA ASN A 790 44.82 -29.56 8.56
C ASN A 790 44.13 -30.78 9.24
N MET A 791 43.75 -31.85 8.52
CA MET A 791 43.20 -33.07 9.13
C MET A 791 44.30 -33.92 9.76
N GLN A 792 44.02 -34.57 10.89
CA GLN A 792 44.91 -35.55 11.52
C GLN A 792 44.77 -36.92 10.86
N GLY A 793 45.89 -37.62 10.67
CA GLY A 793 45.92 -38.95 10.08
C GLY A 793 45.64 -40.06 11.09
N TYR A 794 45.02 -41.15 10.64
CA TYR A 794 44.77 -42.35 11.44
C TYR A 794 45.04 -43.62 10.65
N LEU A 795 45.13 -44.78 11.30
CA LEU A 795 45.16 -46.04 10.56
C LEU A 795 43.81 -46.29 9.92
N MET A 796 43.84 -46.49 8.61
CA MET A 796 42.66 -46.54 7.75
C MET A 796 41.59 -47.52 8.22
N THR A 797 40.33 -47.09 8.17
CA THR A 797 39.15 -47.93 8.35
C THR A 797 38.80 -48.67 7.04
N ILE A 798 37.67 -49.37 6.99
CA ILE A 798 37.07 -49.89 5.75
C ILE A 798 35.56 -49.80 5.88
N THR A 799 34.96 -48.78 5.28
CA THR A 799 33.53 -48.49 5.31
C THR A 799 32.75 -49.25 4.24
N SER A 800 33.39 -49.48 3.08
CA SER A 800 32.70 -49.96 1.87
C SER A 800 33.57 -50.86 0.96
N ASP A 801 32.90 -51.66 0.12
CA ASP A 801 33.55 -52.43 -0.96
C ASP A 801 34.25 -51.52 -1.97
N ALA A 802 33.68 -50.33 -2.20
CA ALA A 802 34.19 -49.24 -3.03
C ALA A 802 35.58 -48.77 -2.59
N GLU A 803 35.68 -48.36 -1.33
CA GLU A 803 36.92 -47.92 -0.69
C GLU A 803 37.98 -49.03 -0.67
N ASN A 804 37.60 -50.20 -0.15
CA ASN A 804 38.46 -51.39 -0.02
C ASN A 804 39.22 -51.74 -1.33
N LYS A 805 38.53 -51.62 -2.47
CA LYS A 805 39.09 -51.86 -3.81
C LYS A 805 39.84 -50.65 -4.37
N PHE A 806 39.28 -49.45 -4.29
CA PHE A 806 39.93 -48.23 -4.79
C PHE A 806 41.29 -47.99 -4.12
N VAL A 807 41.30 -47.98 -2.79
CA VAL A 807 42.51 -47.73 -1.99
C VAL A 807 43.60 -48.72 -2.41
N TYR A 808 43.23 -49.98 -2.58
CA TYR A 808 44.15 -51.03 -2.98
C TYR A 808 44.74 -50.80 -4.37
N ASP A 809 43.87 -50.67 -5.38
CA ASP A 809 44.27 -50.55 -6.79
C ASP A 809 45.10 -49.29 -7.06
N GLN A 810 44.95 -48.25 -6.23
CA GLN A 810 45.76 -47.04 -6.31
C GLN A 810 47.03 -47.09 -5.45
N LEU A 811 46.95 -47.34 -4.13
CA LEU A 811 48.14 -47.33 -3.24
C LEU A 811 49.14 -48.45 -3.57
N PHE A 812 48.69 -49.54 -4.19
CA PHE A 812 49.49 -50.71 -4.54
C PHE A 812 49.46 -51.01 -6.05
N LYS A 813 49.23 -49.98 -6.87
CA LYS A 813 49.21 -50.07 -8.32
C LYS A 813 50.48 -50.72 -8.88
N GLY A 814 50.33 -51.84 -9.58
CA GLY A 814 51.46 -52.60 -10.14
C GLY A 814 52.24 -53.44 -9.12
N LYS A 815 51.68 -53.71 -7.94
CA LYS A 815 52.21 -54.66 -6.96
C LYS A 815 51.43 -55.98 -6.98
N GLU A 816 52.15 -57.08 -6.79
CA GLU A 816 51.53 -58.38 -6.54
C GLU A 816 50.86 -58.38 -5.16
N PRO A 817 49.69 -59.01 -4.98
CA PRO A 817 48.97 -59.00 -3.69
C PRO A 817 49.75 -59.54 -2.50
N ASP A 818 50.79 -60.33 -2.75
CA ASP A 818 51.66 -60.88 -1.71
C ASP A 818 52.79 -59.89 -1.27
N GLU A 819 52.87 -58.68 -1.84
CA GLU A 819 53.83 -57.61 -1.45
C GLU A 819 53.20 -56.44 -0.66
N VAL A 820 51.89 -56.48 -0.40
CA VAL A 820 51.09 -55.28 -0.01
C VAL A 820 50.68 -55.23 1.46
N GLY A 821 51.13 -56.20 2.27
CA GLY A 821 50.67 -56.37 3.65
C GLY A 821 50.86 -55.09 4.48
N SER A 822 49.78 -54.62 5.14
CA SER A 822 49.74 -53.28 5.75
C SER A 822 48.95 -53.24 7.05
N TRP A 823 49.38 -52.46 8.05
CA TRP A 823 48.52 -52.18 9.20
C TRP A 823 47.36 -51.25 8.82
N ILE A 824 46.17 -51.56 9.34
CA ILE A 824 44.92 -50.79 9.22
C ILE A 824 44.22 -50.73 10.60
N GLY A 825 43.23 -49.85 10.79
CA GLY A 825 42.79 -49.36 12.10
C GLY A 825 41.99 -50.31 12.99
N GLY A 826 41.82 -51.59 12.65
CA GLY A 826 40.98 -52.53 13.39
C GLY A 826 41.69 -53.18 14.58
N THR A 827 40.98 -53.33 15.70
CA THR A 827 41.50 -54.02 16.90
C THR A 827 40.42 -54.77 17.67
N ARG A 828 40.82 -55.84 18.36
CA ARG A 828 40.03 -56.54 19.40
C ARG A 828 40.51 -56.24 20.83
N THR A 829 41.39 -55.27 21.03
CA THR A 829 41.88 -54.88 22.38
C THR A 829 40.77 -54.30 23.27
N ILE A 830 40.77 -54.69 24.55
CA ILE A 830 39.91 -54.11 25.58
C ILE A 830 40.46 -52.72 25.99
N PRO A 831 39.69 -51.62 25.87
CA PRO A 831 40.14 -50.31 26.30
C PRO A 831 40.32 -50.19 27.81
N LYS A 832 41.11 -49.20 28.20
CA LYS A 832 40.73 -48.32 29.32
C LYS A 832 40.09 -47.06 28.75
N ASN A 833 39.30 -46.37 29.58
CA ASN A 833 38.62 -45.12 29.26
C ASN A 833 39.54 -44.15 28.47
N GLY A 834 39.17 -43.84 27.23
CA GLY A 834 39.94 -42.96 26.34
C GLY A 834 39.74 -43.28 24.86
N TYR A 835 39.59 -42.26 24.01
CA TYR A 835 39.52 -42.42 22.54
C TYR A 835 40.85 -42.91 21.94
N ASP A 836 41.99 -42.54 22.50
CA ASP A 836 43.31 -42.88 21.94
C ASP A 836 43.71 -44.35 22.19
N ALA A 837 43.50 -45.18 21.17
CA ALA A 837 43.82 -46.61 21.21
C ALA A 837 45.31 -46.96 21.36
N ALA A 838 46.23 -46.00 21.17
CA ALA A 838 47.64 -46.21 21.51
C ALA A 838 47.89 -46.34 23.02
N THR A 839 46.96 -45.84 23.84
CA THR A 839 47.08 -45.83 25.31
C THR A 839 46.47 -47.06 25.99
N TRP A 840 45.77 -47.90 25.24
CA TRP A 840 45.01 -49.02 25.80
C TRP A 840 45.93 -50.15 26.28
N GLU A 841 45.81 -50.50 27.58
CA GLU A 841 46.51 -51.62 28.19
C GLU A 841 45.95 -52.96 27.69
N LYS A 842 46.81 -53.86 27.19
CA LYS A 842 46.41 -55.23 26.78
C LYS A 842 45.98 -56.07 27.99
N LYS A 843 44.68 -56.00 28.31
CA LYS A 843 44.04 -56.68 29.45
C LYS A 843 43.09 -57.81 29.04
N GLY A 844 43.28 -58.34 27.84
CA GLY A 844 42.44 -59.35 27.20
C GLY A 844 42.01 -58.88 25.80
N TYR A 845 41.22 -59.72 25.14
CA TYR A 845 40.59 -59.43 23.86
C TYR A 845 39.06 -59.48 23.98
N ASN A 846 38.39 -58.78 23.07
CA ASN A 846 36.95 -58.85 22.86
C ASN A 846 36.58 -60.00 21.89
N ASP A 847 35.38 -60.56 22.05
CA ASP A 847 34.69 -61.44 21.09
C ASP A 847 34.17 -60.69 19.83
N TYR A 848 34.77 -59.53 19.51
CA TYR A 848 34.34 -58.63 18.45
C TYR A 848 35.44 -57.65 18.02
N TRP A 849 35.44 -57.29 16.73
CA TRP A 849 36.38 -56.34 16.14
C TRP A 849 35.76 -54.97 15.93
N THR A 850 36.60 -53.95 16.10
CA THR A 850 36.20 -52.53 16.16
C THR A 850 37.26 -51.65 15.51
N TRP A 851 36.85 -50.57 14.83
CA TRP A 851 37.80 -49.54 14.43
C TRP A 851 38.30 -48.77 15.66
N ALA A 852 39.60 -48.49 15.68
CA ALA A 852 40.30 -47.83 16.77
C ALA A 852 40.40 -46.29 16.60
N CYS A 853 39.83 -45.78 15.51
CA CYS A 853 39.97 -44.42 15.00
C CYS A 853 39.06 -44.19 13.80
N GLY A 854 38.88 -42.93 13.40
CA GLY A 854 38.00 -42.52 12.30
C GLY A 854 36.58 -42.16 12.77
N PRO A 855 35.76 -41.50 11.93
CA PRO A 855 34.38 -41.17 12.27
C PRO A 855 33.51 -42.41 12.56
N GLU A 856 33.92 -43.59 12.09
CA GLU A 856 33.30 -44.88 12.36
C GLU A 856 33.65 -45.45 13.74
N ALA A 857 34.56 -44.86 14.53
CA ALA A 857 35.00 -45.48 15.77
C ALA A 857 34.01 -45.36 16.94
N ILE A 858 33.03 -44.44 16.87
CA ILE A 858 32.28 -43.97 18.05
C ILE A 858 30.78 -43.81 17.77
N GLU A 859 29.93 -44.42 18.61
CA GLU A 859 28.65 -43.80 19.01
C GLU A 859 28.69 -43.59 20.53
N LYS A 860 28.22 -42.43 21.00
CA LYS A 860 28.06 -42.22 22.44
C LYS A 860 26.81 -42.96 22.90
N ASP A 861 26.98 -43.98 23.73
CA ASP A 861 25.87 -44.76 24.24
C ASP A 861 24.98 -43.88 25.13
N LYS A 862 23.68 -43.98 24.90
CA LYS A 862 22.69 -43.01 25.41
C LYS A 862 22.28 -43.27 26.85
N ASP A 863 22.51 -44.50 27.33
CA ASP A 863 22.08 -44.95 28.66
C ASP A 863 23.24 -44.97 29.67
N THR A 864 24.47 -45.21 29.21
CA THR A 864 25.71 -45.19 29.99
C THR A 864 26.48 -43.87 29.90
N GLY A 865 26.37 -43.16 28.77
CA GLY A 865 27.18 -41.98 28.48
C GLY A 865 28.64 -42.29 28.11
N GLU A 866 29.03 -43.56 28.00
CA GLU A 866 30.37 -43.98 27.58
C GLU A 866 30.52 -43.94 26.04
N TYR A 867 31.77 -43.91 25.56
CA TYR A 867 32.07 -43.97 24.13
C TYR A 867 32.06 -45.44 23.67
N CYS A 868 30.95 -45.86 23.07
CA CYS A 868 30.81 -47.21 22.54
C CYS A 868 31.47 -47.33 21.17
N LYS A 869 32.29 -48.37 21.06
CA LYS A 869 32.96 -48.74 19.81
C LYS A 869 31.95 -49.24 18.79
N ARG A 870 32.08 -48.82 17.52
CA ARG A 870 31.31 -49.41 16.42
C ARG A 870 31.89 -50.79 16.06
N ILE A 871 31.03 -51.81 16.02
CA ILE A 871 31.42 -53.21 15.83
C ILE A 871 31.20 -53.62 14.38
N PHE A 872 32.27 -54.01 13.67
CA PHE A 872 32.17 -54.53 12.29
C PHE A 872 32.15 -56.07 12.21
N TYR A 873 32.49 -56.77 13.30
CA TYR A 873 32.48 -58.23 13.38
C TYR A 873 32.27 -58.70 14.83
N THR A 874 31.54 -59.79 15.03
CA THR A 874 31.50 -60.52 16.31
C THR A 874 31.51 -62.04 16.09
N THR A 875 32.06 -62.79 17.06
CA THR A 875 32.02 -64.26 17.10
C THR A 875 30.65 -64.82 17.48
N ALA A 876 29.71 -63.97 17.93
CA ALA A 876 28.34 -64.35 18.25
C ALA A 876 27.63 -64.94 17.01
N ARG A 877 27.39 -66.26 17.03
CA ARG A 877 26.89 -67.04 15.89
C ARG A 877 25.63 -66.42 15.28
N TYR A 878 25.77 -65.80 14.11
CA TYR A 878 24.66 -65.27 13.33
C TYR A 878 23.58 -66.36 13.10
N PRO A 879 22.29 -66.02 13.21
CA PRO A 879 21.21 -66.93 12.82
C PRO A 879 21.35 -67.40 11.36
N LYS A 880 20.85 -68.61 11.06
CA LYS A 880 20.80 -69.15 9.69
C LYS A 880 19.75 -68.46 8.79
N ASP A 881 19.28 -67.26 9.13
CA ASP A 881 18.20 -66.57 8.41
C ASP A 881 18.68 -65.75 7.19
N GLY A 882 20.00 -65.75 6.93
CA GLY A 882 20.60 -65.20 5.72
C GLY A 882 20.71 -63.68 5.68
N LYS A 883 20.47 -62.99 6.80
CA LYS A 883 20.57 -61.52 6.86
C LYS A 883 22.02 -61.05 7.02
N SER A 884 22.34 -59.94 6.37
CA SER A 884 23.59 -59.22 6.56
C SER A 884 23.52 -58.41 7.86
N TYR A 885 24.28 -58.83 8.88
CA TYR A 885 24.41 -58.15 10.16
C TYR A 885 25.66 -57.23 10.19
N ARG A 886 26.03 -56.63 9.07
CA ARG A 886 27.02 -55.53 9.07
C ARG A 886 26.41 -54.33 9.81
N ALA A 887 27.20 -53.66 10.64
CA ALA A 887 26.86 -52.31 11.07
C ALA A 887 26.82 -51.37 9.84
N PRO A 888 25.90 -50.39 9.78
CA PRO A 888 25.83 -49.44 8.66
C PRO A 888 27.14 -48.67 8.48
N GLY A 889 27.60 -48.54 7.22
CA GLY A 889 28.86 -47.87 6.89
C GLY A 889 30.12 -48.66 7.28
N MET A 890 30.07 -50.00 7.30
CA MET A 890 31.23 -50.85 7.58
C MET A 890 31.29 -52.04 6.61
N TYR A 891 32.50 -52.41 6.16
CA TYR A 891 32.72 -53.54 5.25
C TYR A 891 33.76 -54.54 5.79
N SER A 892 33.45 -55.83 5.64
CA SER A 892 34.36 -56.94 5.94
C SER A 892 34.22 -58.02 4.88
N SER A 893 35.29 -58.23 4.11
CA SER A 893 35.33 -59.18 3.01
C SER A 893 35.45 -60.65 3.43
N TRP A 894 35.76 -60.96 4.70
CA TRP A 894 35.80 -62.33 5.23
C TRP A 894 34.52 -62.77 5.93
N SER A 895 33.75 -61.85 6.54
CA SER A 895 32.60 -62.22 7.36
C SER A 895 31.35 -62.58 6.55
N ASN A 896 31.41 -62.46 5.22
CA ASN A 896 30.32 -62.74 4.30
C ASN A 896 30.81 -63.65 3.15
N PRO A 897 30.25 -64.87 3.00
CA PRO A 897 30.60 -65.77 1.91
C PRO A 897 30.39 -65.18 0.51
N VAL A 898 29.45 -64.23 0.36
CA VAL A 898 29.15 -63.58 -0.91
C VAL A 898 30.28 -62.63 -1.32
N ASP A 899 30.88 -61.89 -0.38
CA ASP A 899 32.00 -60.97 -0.68
C ASP A 899 33.27 -61.76 -1.02
N CYS A 900 33.56 -62.84 -0.29
CA CYS A 900 34.65 -63.77 -0.61
C CYS A 900 34.57 -64.24 -2.06
N ALA A 901 33.41 -64.75 -2.46
CA ALA A 901 33.19 -65.27 -3.81
C ALA A 901 33.26 -64.17 -4.89
N LEU A 902 32.74 -62.96 -4.62
CA LEU A 902 32.81 -61.83 -5.55
C LEU A 902 34.23 -61.30 -5.76
N ASN A 903 35.08 -61.38 -4.74
CA ASN A 903 36.47 -60.90 -4.78
C ASN A 903 37.47 -61.96 -5.28
N GLY A 904 37.00 -63.10 -5.80
CA GLY A 904 37.85 -64.17 -6.31
C GLY A 904 38.65 -64.92 -5.24
N ILE A 905 38.20 -64.87 -3.99
CA ILE A 905 38.81 -65.59 -2.87
C ILE A 905 38.25 -67.02 -2.89
N GLU A 906 39.12 -68.00 -3.13
CA GLU A 906 38.77 -69.40 -3.03
C GLU A 906 38.23 -69.69 -1.62
N TRP A 907 36.95 -70.08 -1.54
CA TRP A 907 36.22 -70.23 -0.28
C TRP A 907 36.72 -71.45 0.50
N TYR A 908 37.82 -71.24 1.23
CA TYR A 908 38.49 -72.23 2.09
C TYR A 908 37.64 -72.74 3.26
N TYR A 909 36.45 -72.15 3.45
CA TYR A 909 35.47 -72.48 4.49
C TYR A 909 34.34 -73.41 4.01
N ASN A 910 34.51 -74.14 2.91
CA ASN A 910 33.73 -75.35 2.65
C ASN A 910 34.54 -76.57 3.10
N GLY A 911 34.00 -77.36 4.05
CA GLY A 911 34.63 -78.60 4.52
C GLY A 911 34.60 -79.72 3.48
N THR A 912 35.40 -79.57 2.43
CA THR A 912 35.66 -80.55 1.36
C THR A 912 36.78 -81.49 1.76
N ASN A 913 37.87 -80.94 2.31
CA ASN A 913 38.89 -81.69 3.03
C ASN A 913 38.35 -82.04 4.42
N ALA A 914 37.91 -83.29 4.58
CA ALA A 914 37.76 -83.87 5.92
C ALA A 914 39.14 -84.10 6.53
N ASP A 915 39.23 -84.07 7.87
CA ASP A 915 40.40 -84.60 8.56
C ASP A 915 40.45 -86.14 8.46
N ASP A 916 41.58 -86.73 8.89
CA ASP A 916 41.81 -88.17 8.89
C ASP A 916 40.78 -88.97 9.72
N THR A 917 39.90 -88.30 10.48
CA THR A 917 38.79 -88.90 11.24
C THR A 917 37.45 -88.85 10.51
N GLY A 918 37.42 -88.30 9.28
CA GLY A 918 36.21 -88.15 8.47
C GLY A 918 35.30 -87.01 8.91
N LYS A 919 35.74 -86.14 9.84
CA LYS A 919 34.97 -84.97 10.23
C LYS A 919 35.23 -83.82 9.27
N LYS A 920 34.14 -83.24 8.77
CA LYS A 920 34.15 -81.91 8.17
C LYS A 920 34.31 -80.91 9.30
N GLN A 921 35.45 -80.24 9.39
CA GLN A 921 35.60 -79.12 10.30
C GLN A 921 34.65 -77.98 9.85
N ALA A 922 33.94 -77.41 10.82
CA ALA A 922 32.95 -76.35 10.61
C ALA A 922 33.19 -75.22 11.63
N ASP A 923 34.47 -74.92 11.83
CA ASP A 923 35.00 -73.93 12.75
C ASP A 923 36.16 -73.23 12.02
N TYR A 924 36.14 -71.90 11.88
CA TYR A 924 36.93 -71.01 12.75
C TYR A 924 36.96 -69.55 12.27
N GLU A 925 37.43 -68.68 13.16
CA GLU A 925 38.03 -67.38 12.84
C GLU A 925 39.26 -67.56 11.95
N PRO A 926 39.81 -66.50 11.32
CA PRO A 926 41.21 -66.56 10.90
C PRO A 926 42.11 -67.03 12.06
N ASN A 927 42.96 -68.02 11.75
CA ASN A 927 44.01 -68.63 12.58
C ASN A 927 43.68 -69.22 13.99
N ASN A 928 42.42 -69.41 14.41
CA ASN A 928 42.15 -70.22 15.61
C ASN A 928 42.32 -71.73 15.32
N LYS A 929 43.57 -72.23 15.33
CA LYS A 929 43.91 -73.57 14.82
C LYS A 929 43.95 -74.70 15.85
N ASP A 930 43.94 -74.39 17.14
CA ASP A 930 44.01 -75.41 18.21
C ASP A 930 42.82 -75.33 19.17
N LYS A 931 42.15 -76.46 19.37
CA LYS A 931 40.95 -76.61 20.23
C LYS A 931 41.24 -76.58 21.73
N ASP A 932 42.42 -76.13 22.12
CA ASP A 932 42.89 -76.10 23.50
C ASP A 932 43.14 -74.66 23.97
N PHE A 933 42.22 -74.12 24.78
CA PHE A 933 42.27 -72.78 25.37
C PHE A 933 43.45 -72.58 26.37
N SER A 934 44.40 -73.52 26.43
CA SER A 934 45.57 -73.54 27.30
C SER A 934 46.82 -72.88 26.67
N VAL A 935 46.86 -72.72 25.34
CA VAL A 935 48.06 -72.25 24.62
C VAL A 935 48.28 -70.75 24.83
N LYS A 936 49.20 -70.41 25.73
CA LYS A 936 49.72 -69.05 25.89
C LYS A 936 50.76 -68.74 24.82
N GLN A 937 50.83 -67.46 24.42
CA GLN A 937 51.72 -66.88 23.41
C GLN A 937 51.27 -67.11 21.95
N ASP A 938 50.44 -66.21 21.41
CA ASP A 938 50.86 -65.24 20.37
C ASP A 938 49.67 -64.50 19.71
N ASP A 939 48.83 -63.95 20.58
CA ASP A 939 47.47 -63.46 20.34
C ASP A 939 47.38 -62.29 19.32
N GLU A 940 46.64 -62.48 18.22
CA GLU A 940 46.44 -61.49 17.15
C GLU A 940 45.50 -60.32 17.56
N TYR A 941 46.00 -59.25 18.14
CA TYR A 941 45.16 -58.15 18.65
C TYR A 941 44.65 -57.14 17.60
N TYR A 942 45.18 -57.16 16.38
CA TYR A 942 45.02 -56.08 15.40
C TYR A 942 44.76 -56.59 13.98
N THR A 943 44.17 -55.77 13.12
CA THR A 943 43.95 -56.11 11.71
C THR A 943 45.11 -55.65 10.82
N GLN A 944 45.56 -56.54 9.95
CA GLN A 944 46.38 -56.23 8.77
C GLN A 944 45.51 -56.30 7.51
N TYR A 945 45.78 -55.46 6.53
CA TYR A 945 45.34 -55.66 5.15
C TYR A 945 46.34 -56.58 4.42
N THR A 946 45.86 -57.54 3.62
CA THR A 946 46.68 -58.67 3.11
C THR A 946 46.62 -58.84 1.58
N GLY A 947 46.24 -57.77 0.86
CA GLY A 947 46.01 -57.83 -0.58
C GLY A 947 44.66 -58.45 -0.95
N ARG A 948 44.41 -58.61 -2.25
CA ARG A 948 43.19 -59.27 -2.80
C ARG A 948 41.86 -58.78 -2.18
N TYR A 949 41.78 -57.51 -1.80
CA TYR A 949 40.57 -56.90 -1.22
C TYR A 949 40.19 -57.49 0.16
N VAL A 950 41.16 -58.01 0.92
CA VAL A 950 40.96 -58.60 2.26
C VAL A 950 41.89 -58.07 3.34
N TRP A 951 41.33 -58.05 4.56
CA TRP A 951 42.06 -57.88 5.82
C TRP A 951 42.08 -59.19 6.62
N ASN A 952 43.09 -59.44 7.42
CA ASN A 952 43.17 -60.56 8.35
C ASN A 952 43.55 -60.02 9.74
N ASP A 953 43.43 -60.83 10.79
CA ASP A 953 44.07 -60.52 12.07
C ASP A 953 45.61 -60.72 12.00
N ALA A 954 46.32 -60.13 12.96
CA ALA A 954 47.77 -60.16 13.07
C ALA A 954 48.27 -59.85 14.51
N ASN A 955 49.47 -60.35 14.79
CA ASN A 955 50.18 -60.22 16.07
C ASN A 955 51.49 -59.42 15.89
N GLU A 956 51.71 -58.44 16.75
CA GLU A 956 52.93 -57.62 16.84
C GLU A 956 54.23 -58.39 17.08
N LYS A 957 54.18 -59.57 17.71
CA LYS A 957 55.39 -60.33 18.10
C LYS A 957 55.97 -61.15 16.96
N LYS A 958 55.17 -61.46 15.93
CA LYS A 958 55.57 -62.25 14.74
C LYS A 958 55.02 -61.67 13.42
N PRO A 959 55.16 -60.35 13.13
CA PRO A 959 54.79 -59.77 11.83
C PRO A 959 55.69 -60.27 10.69
N TYR A 960 56.79 -60.95 11.06
CA TYR A 960 57.73 -61.57 10.17
C TYR A 960 58.08 -62.97 10.71
N SER A 961 57.77 -64.01 9.94
CA SER A 961 58.48 -65.28 10.01
C SER A 961 58.88 -65.69 8.60
N ASP A 962 60.08 -66.23 8.43
CA ASP A 962 60.60 -66.61 7.11
C ASP A 962 59.82 -67.77 6.46
N ASN A 963 59.01 -68.49 7.23
CA ASN A 963 58.16 -69.58 6.77
C ASN A 963 56.73 -69.12 6.37
N ASN A 964 56.37 -67.83 6.55
CA ASN A 964 55.06 -67.33 6.15
C ASN A 964 55.07 -66.91 4.65
N PRO A 965 54.07 -67.34 3.84
CA PRO A 965 53.92 -66.86 2.46
C PRO A 965 53.68 -65.34 2.43
N GLY A 966 54.07 -64.70 1.32
CA GLY A 966 54.25 -63.25 1.21
C GLY A 966 53.09 -62.41 1.74
N ARG A 967 51.85 -62.73 1.36
CA ARG A 967 50.61 -62.02 1.76
C ARG A 967 50.41 -61.77 3.25
N TRP A 968 51.12 -62.48 4.14
CA TRP A 968 51.03 -62.33 5.60
C TRP A 968 52.18 -61.50 6.20
N LYS A 969 53.07 -60.92 5.39
CA LYS A 969 54.17 -60.05 5.85
C LYS A 969 53.75 -58.58 5.79
N ILE A 970 53.89 -57.87 6.90
CA ILE A 970 53.46 -56.48 7.00
C ILE A 970 54.64 -55.56 6.65
N HIS A 971 54.49 -54.84 5.54
CA HIS A 971 55.50 -53.98 4.93
C HIS A 971 55.22 -52.48 5.13
N TYR A 972 53.96 -52.10 5.36
CA TYR A 972 53.49 -50.72 5.41
C TYR A 972 52.45 -50.48 6.51
N TYR A 973 52.01 -49.24 6.66
CA TYR A 973 50.69 -48.89 7.19
C TYR A 973 49.96 -47.96 6.23
N ILE A 974 48.63 -47.97 6.27
CA ILE A 974 47.80 -47.04 5.48
C ILE A 974 47.23 -45.97 6.41
N VAL A 975 47.47 -44.72 6.05
CA VAL A 975 46.96 -43.52 6.74
C VAL A 975 45.74 -43.00 6.00
N GLU A 976 44.69 -42.73 6.76
CA GLU A 976 43.46 -42.08 6.34
C GLU A 976 43.38 -40.69 6.97
N PHE A 977 43.02 -39.67 6.19
CA PHE A 977 42.72 -38.31 6.65
C PHE A 977 41.27 -37.99 6.27
N THR A 978 40.38 -38.02 7.27
CA THR A 978 38.94 -37.80 7.12
C THR A 978 38.51 -36.71 8.12
N PRO A 979 37.54 -35.83 7.80
CA PRO A 979 37.07 -34.84 8.77
C PRO A 979 36.29 -35.50 9.92
N TYR A 980 36.66 -35.21 11.16
CA TYR A 980 35.91 -35.63 12.36
C TYR A 980 36.10 -34.62 13.52
N GLU A 981 35.30 -34.75 14.56
CA GLU A 981 35.41 -33.97 15.80
C GLU A 981 35.83 -34.91 16.94
N ASN A 982 36.87 -34.54 17.68
CA ASN A 982 37.33 -35.31 18.84
C ASN A 982 36.38 -35.09 20.02
N PRO A 983 35.63 -36.11 20.48
CA PRO A 983 34.57 -35.92 21.47
C PRO A 983 35.10 -35.81 22.92
N GLU A 984 36.41 -35.98 23.15
CA GLU A 984 37.03 -35.77 24.46
C GLU A 984 37.53 -34.33 24.63
N THR A 985 38.00 -33.70 23.54
CA THR A 985 38.57 -32.33 23.56
C THR A 985 37.66 -31.28 22.95
N GLY A 986 36.68 -31.66 22.13
CA GLY A 986 35.93 -30.75 21.26
C GLY A 986 36.76 -30.20 20.09
N GLU A 987 37.93 -30.80 19.81
CA GLU A 987 38.81 -30.35 18.72
C GLU A 987 38.27 -30.82 17.37
N ARG A 988 38.09 -29.87 16.44
CA ARG A 988 37.44 -30.11 15.15
C ARG A 988 38.47 -30.20 14.03
N HIS A 989 38.75 -31.42 13.57
CA HIS A 989 39.79 -31.69 12.59
C HIS A 989 39.18 -31.59 11.19
N VAL A 990 39.34 -30.43 10.56
CA VAL A 990 38.73 -30.10 9.26
C VAL A 990 39.75 -29.60 8.23
N PRO A 991 39.48 -29.79 6.92
CA PRO A 991 40.22 -29.23 5.80
C PRO A 991 40.66 -27.76 5.95
N ARG A 992 41.85 -27.43 5.43
CA ARG A 992 42.42 -26.05 5.44
C ARG A 992 41.80 -25.14 4.37
N ALA A 993 41.42 -25.72 3.24
CA ALA A 993 40.42 -25.13 2.34
C ALA A 993 39.03 -25.61 2.78
N GLU A 994 37.97 -24.84 2.56
CA GLU A 994 36.62 -25.32 2.86
C GLU A 994 36.28 -26.52 1.94
N ARG A 995 36.08 -27.71 2.52
CA ARG A 995 35.56 -28.89 1.80
C ARG A 995 34.12 -28.63 1.40
N MET A 996 33.90 -28.28 0.13
CA MET A 996 32.58 -28.01 -0.41
C MET A 996 31.94 -29.33 -0.81
N HIS A 997 31.05 -29.83 0.05
CA HIS A 997 30.16 -30.94 -0.26
C HIS A 997 28.72 -30.42 -0.21
N ALA A 998 27.85 -31.01 -1.02
CA ALA A 998 26.42 -30.79 -0.94
C ALA A 998 25.72 -32.13 -1.10
N GLU A 999 24.82 -32.44 -0.17
CA GLU A 999 24.09 -33.70 -0.13
C GLU A 999 22.60 -33.49 0.12
N ALA A 1000 21.78 -34.32 -0.51
CA ALA A 1000 20.33 -34.25 -0.43
C ALA A 1000 19.69 -35.61 -0.77
N THR A 1001 18.63 -35.96 -0.04
CA THR A 1001 17.78 -37.13 -0.32
C THR A 1001 16.54 -36.71 -1.10
N TYR A 1002 16.22 -37.43 -2.18
CA TYR A 1002 15.11 -37.14 -3.09
C TYR A 1002 14.16 -38.32 -3.27
#